data_AF-A0A9W7XGH7-F1
#
_entry.id   AF-A0A9W7XGH7-F1
#
_cell.length_a   1.000
_cell.length_b   1.000
_cell.length_c   1.000
_cell.angle_alpha   90.00
_cell.angle_beta   90.00
_cell.angle_gamma   90.00
#
_symmetry.space_group_name_H-M   'P 1'
#
loop_
_entity.id
_entity.type
_entity.pdbx_description
1 polymer ?
#
loop_
_entity_poly.entity_id
_entity_poly.type
_entity_poly.pdbx_seq_one_letter_code
_entity_poly.pdbx_strand_id
1 'polypeptide(L)'
;MIGHNAKGAAEALRPLNIKYSSTEITVLVANELWIAAEQMREQFQATSWFMSAPADAESNDVEPIELAARFLKFCVAQYPAQPEGLPCFDLIRTLFKHLRDTFLRGNDIHVATEKMATTAARSAVINAYYSAQVLVAEDGAEETKPATPALFNCVANGTAKLMAVFGGQGNVEEYFDETQQVFDTYEPLVRDFAEKMSASLKRAASTPQAQTVCAKGLDIMSWLASPESRPDLHYLLSVAISLPIVGFTQLLHVLVMCKVTNMSPGEIASQFKASTGHSQGIITSVVFASMTDMESFYSLSEKALGTLFAIAMHSQLAHPPTTINPAILEDSLENAEGTPSPMLSISRLRQSEVEKHIEATNRHLPADRQVALSLINGPRSFVITGPPQSLYGLNLRLRKLKAPSGLDQNRVPHSQRKLQFSTRFLPITGPFHSEYLSAAPENAMRDIVANGWELHASDLRITVVSGDDGNSLGEEKDLSRKLVDSLCVLPVDWIKATAVEGITHFVDFGPGGVSGIGGLTNRNKEGTGVRVILAGALESSNPDLSAKAALFDTRASSVVYSQNWQRDYAPRLVRTEADGRLHIDTPMSRLLGKPPVMVAGMTPSTISEVFVSAVMRAGYHIELSGGGHFSEPMLRDKVDKILKLVDPGLGVSINSIYINPFLWNIQYPAMQTMRREGIPMEGLCIGAGVPSYEVTNEIIASIRAVGFRHIGLKPGSVSTIRLVIKIAQANPDFPILLQWTGGRAGGHHSFEDFHQPILETYGAIRAQPNIVLVAGSGFGGVDDTLPYLTGEWSRRFDCAPMPFDGVLFGSRVMVAKEGAASDAVKEAIVAAPGIDDSEWEKTYKGPAGGIVTVLSELGEPIHKIANRGVMLWKELDDTVFSLPRDKRLPVLLAKKDYIIKRLNDDFQKPWFGKKADGTHADLEDMTYAEVANRLLEVLY
;
A
#
# COMPACT_ATOMS: atom_id res chain seq x y z
N MET A 1 5.46 7.69 77.55
CA MET A 1 6.75 7.74 78.26
C MET A 1 7.76 6.94 77.45
N ILE A 2 8.73 7.65 76.89
CA ILE A 2 10.12 7.27 76.57
C ILE A 2 10.40 5.83 76.08
N GLY A 3 10.87 5.71 74.84
CA GLY A 3 12.09 4.94 74.54
C GLY A 3 11.98 3.80 73.54
N HIS A 4 12.22 4.07 72.25
CA HIS A 4 13.45 3.62 71.59
C HIS A 4 13.65 4.32 70.24
N ASN A 5 14.71 5.12 70.17
CA ASN A 5 15.32 5.61 68.94
C ASN A 5 15.78 4.43 68.09
N ALA A 6 15.24 4.31 66.87
CA ALA A 6 15.93 3.65 65.76
C ALA A 6 16.29 4.74 64.74
N LYS A 7 17.52 5.24 64.82
CA LYS A 7 18.16 5.99 63.73
C LYS A 7 18.31 5.02 62.56
N GLY A 8 17.61 5.26 61.46
CA GLY A 8 17.78 4.51 60.22
C GLY A 8 19.22 4.62 59.72
N ALA A 9 19.91 3.48 59.66
CA ALA A 9 21.11 3.37 58.85
C ALA A 9 20.66 3.55 57.39
N ALA A 10 21.30 4.46 56.65
CA ALA A 10 21.16 4.46 55.20
C ALA A 10 21.61 3.07 54.70
N GLU A 11 20.72 2.33 54.04
CA GLU A 11 21.07 1.07 53.38
C GLU A 11 22.26 1.31 52.46
N ALA A 12 23.41 0.74 52.80
CA ALA A 12 24.59 0.83 51.95
C ALA A 12 24.37 -0.02 50.70
N LEU A 13 24.15 0.65 49.56
CA LEU A 13 24.00 0.04 48.25
C LEU A 13 25.38 -0.22 47.62
N ARG A 14 25.56 -1.39 47.00
CA ARG A 14 26.77 -1.79 46.26
C ARG A 14 26.47 -1.96 44.77
N PRO A 15 27.35 -1.51 43.87
CA PRO A 15 27.18 -1.70 42.43
C PRO A 15 27.52 -3.14 42.02
N LEU A 16 26.53 -3.87 41.51
CA LEU A 16 26.69 -5.14 40.81
C LEU A 16 26.89 -4.85 39.32
N ASN A 17 28.13 -4.98 38.85
CA ASN A 17 28.46 -4.80 37.43
C ASN A 17 28.38 -6.12 36.68
N ILE A 18 27.73 -6.10 35.52
CA ILE A 18 27.61 -7.23 34.61
C ILE A 18 28.06 -6.74 33.24
N LYS A 19 29.18 -7.30 32.76
CA LYS A 19 29.82 -6.86 31.53
C LYS A 19 29.91 -8.01 30.53
N TYR A 20 29.21 -7.87 29.41
CA TYR A 20 29.23 -8.82 28.29
C TYR A 20 29.86 -8.15 27.06
N SER A 21 31.05 -8.61 26.69
CA SER A 21 31.90 -7.98 25.67
C SER A 21 32.05 -6.45 25.93
N SER A 22 31.53 -5.59 25.06
CA SER A 22 31.57 -4.13 25.19
C SER A 22 30.41 -3.52 25.98
N THR A 23 29.34 -4.27 26.22
CA THR A 23 28.12 -3.80 26.91
C THR A 23 28.23 -4.05 28.42
N GLU A 24 28.00 -3.03 29.24
CA GLU A 24 28.01 -3.13 30.69
C GLU A 24 26.74 -2.52 31.28
N ILE A 25 26.19 -3.20 32.29
CA ILE A 25 25.10 -2.69 33.13
C ILE A 25 25.55 -2.70 34.60
N THR A 26 25.04 -1.73 35.36
CA THR A 26 25.30 -1.60 36.79
C THR A 26 23.97 -1.55 37.53
N VAL A 27 23.75 -2.51 38.43
CA VAL A 27 22.59 -2.55 39.32
C VAL A 27 23.02 -2.23 40.74
N LEU A 28 22.33 -1.31 41.41
CA LEU A 28 22.57 -1.03 42.82
C LEU A 28 21.82 -2.05 43.68
N VAL A 29 22.56 -2.80 44.50
CA VAL A 29 22.05 -3.91 45.31
C VAL A 29 22.36 -3.65 46.78
N ALA A 30 21.39 -3.88 47.68
CA ALA A 30 21.59 -3.74 49.13
C ALA A 30 22.61 -4.76 49.66
N ASN A 31 23.37 -4.38 50.69
CA ASN A 31 24.40 -5.25 51.29
C ASN A 31 23.90 -6.65 51.69
N GLU A 32 22.67 -6.74 52.19
CA GLU A 32 22.04 -8.01 52.59
C GLU A 32 21.76 -8.95 51.41
N LEU A 33 21.61 -8.41 50.20
CA LEU A 33 21.39 -9.17 48.97
C LEU A 33 22.70 -9.52 48.24
N TRP A 34 23.85 -8.99 48.70
CA TRP A 34 25.11 -9.06 47.97
C TRP A 34 25.58 -10.48 47.69
N ILE A 35 25.47 -11.38 48.67
CA ILE A 35 25.92 -12.77 48.53
C ILE A 35 25.14 -13.47 47.41
N ALA A 36 23.81 -13.30 47.38
CA ALA A 36 22.97 -13.84 46.33
C ALA A 36 23.29 -13.21 44.97
N ALA A 37 23.53 -11.90 44.93
CA ALA A 37 23.84 -11.16 43.71
C ALA A 37 25.17 -11.60 43.08
N GLU A 38 26.21 -11.77 43.88
CA GLU A 38 27.52 -12.23 43.44
C GLU A 38 27.47 -13.66 42.91
N GLN A 39 26.81 -14.56 43.65
CA GLN A 39 26.62 -15.95 43.23
C GLN A 39 25.84 -16.05 41.91
N MET A 40 24.72 -15.34 41.77
CA MET A 40 23.93 -15.35 40.53
C MET A 40 24.72 -14.78 39.34
N ARG A 41 25.49 -13.71 39.55
CA ARG A 41 26.36 -13.15 38.52
C ARG A 41 27.41 -14.15 38.06
N GLU A 42 28.12 -14.80 38.98
CA GLU A 42 29.15 -15.79 38.64
C GLU A 42 28.57 -16.97 37.86
N GLN A 43 27.42 -17.50 38.29
CA GLN A 43 26.73 -18.57 37.59
C GLN A 43 26.25 -18.14 36.20
N PHE A 44 25.73 -16.92 36.06
CA PHE A 44 25.33 -16.36 34.76
C PHE A 44 26.53 -16.23 33.82
N GLN A 45 27.68 -15.78 34.33
CA GLN A 45 28.93 -15.67 33.56
C GLN A 45 29.49 -17.02 33.11
N ALA A 46 29.14 -18.10 33.79
CA ALA A 46 29.49 -19.47 33.41
C ALA A 46 28.54 -20.10 32.37
N THR A 47 27.48 -19.40 31.96
CA THR A 47 26.55 -19.93 30.94
C THR A 47 27.21 -19.96 29.56
N SER A 48 26.80 -20.92 28.72
CA SER A 48 27.30 -21.04 27.35
C SER A 48 27.08 -19.78 26.53
N TRP A 49 25.94 -19.11 26.70
CA TRP A 49 25.62 -17.83 26.04
C TRP A 49 26.59 -16.72 26.45
N PHE A 50 26.94 -16.66 27.74
CA PHE A 50 27.88 -15.65 28.22
C PHE A 50 29.32 -15.94 27.75
N MET A 51 29.71 -17.22 27.75
CA MET A 51 31.03 -17.67 27.29
C MET A 51 31.21 -17.57 25.77
N SER A 52 30.12 -17.56 24.99
CA SER A 52 30.16 -17.37 23.55
C SER A 52 30.25 -15.89 23.12
N ALA A 53 30.64 -14.99 24.02
CA ALA A 53 30.81 -13.57 23.72
C ALA A 53 31.81 -13.36 22.56
N PRO A 54 31.51 -12.47 21.59
CA PRO A 54 32.44 -12.13 20.53
C PRO A 54 33.76 -11.59 21.11
N ALA A 55 34.89 -12.03 20.54
CA ALA A 55 36.22 -11.63 20.98
C ALA A 55 36.59 -10.18 20.57
N ASP A 56 35.91 -9.63 19.56
CA ASP A 56 36.06 -8.29 19.03
C ASP A 56 34.93 -7.36 19.52
N ALA A 57 35.30 -6.20 20.07
CA ALA A 57 34.34 -5.26 20.65
C ALA A 57 33.44 -4.55 19.61
N GLU A 58 33.81 -4.59 18.33
CA GLU A 58 33.10 -3.95 17.22
C GLU A 58 31.97 -4.82 16.62
N SER A 59 31.91 -6.11 16.94
CA SER A 59 30.88 -7.05 16.43
C SER A 59 29.70 -7.27 17.39
N ASN A 60 29.67 -6.52 18.50
CA ASN A 60 28.76 -6.82 19.61
C ASN A 60 27.39 -6.14 19.44
N ASP A 61 26.37 -6.94 19.12
CA ASP A 61 24.99 -6.49 18.85
C ASP A 61 24.07 -6.44 20.09
N VAL A 62 24.58 -6.74 21.30
CA VAL A 62 23.73 -6.85 22.52
C VAL A 62 23.53 -5.49 23.19
N GLU A 63 22.27 -5.04 23.20
CA GLU A 63 21.86 -3.80 23.87
C GLU A 63 21.83 -3.94 25.41
N PRO A 64 22.03 -2.84 26.18
CA PRO A 64 22.01 -2.89 27.65
C PRO A 64 20.71 -3.47 28.26
N ILE A 65 19.56 -3.18 27.65
CA ILE A 65 18.26 -3.73 28.07
C ILE A 65 18.22 -5.26 27.90
N GLU A 66 18.82 -5.78 26.83
CA GLU A 66 18.90 -7.21 26.58
C GLU A 66 19.79 -7.91 27.61
N LEU A 67 20.96 -7.35 27.91
CA LEU A 67 21.84 -7.90 28.94
C LEU A 67 21.15 -7.94 30.31
N ALA A 68 20.47 -6.86 30.70
CA ALA A 68 19.72 -6.78 31.95
C ALA A 68 18.58 -7.81 32.01
N ALA A 69 17.83 -7.95 30.91
CA ALA A 69 16.75 -8.89 30.81
C ALA A 69 17.23 -10.35 30.84
N ARG A 70 18.33 -10.68 30.13
CA ARG A 70 18.91 -12.04 30.15
C ARG A 70 19.41 -12.43 31.54
N PHE A 71 20.06 -11.51 32.25
CA PHE A 71 20.47 -11.75 33.63
C PHE A 71 19.25 -11.93 34.56
N LEU A 72 18.23 -11.10 34.42
CA LEU A 72 16.97 -11.23 35.17
C LEU A 72 16.31 -12.59 34.91
N LYS A 73 16.17 -13.00 33.63
CA LYS A 73 15.60 -14.30 33.26
C LYS A 73 16.40 -15.45 33.85
N PHE A 74 17.73 -15.36 33.84
CA PHE A 74 18.60 -16.35 34.47
C PHE A 74 18.31 -16.47 35.97
N CYS A 75 18.25 -15.35 36.69
CA CYS A 75 17.95 -15.33 38.13
C CYS A 75 16.57 -15.96 38.42
N VAL A 76 15.55 -15.61 37.62
CA VAL A 76 14.20 -16.18 37.74
C VAL A 76 14.22 -17.70 37.50
N ALA A 77 14.93 -18.17 36.47
CA ALA A 77 15.00 -19.60 36.15
C ALA A 77 15.77 -20.41 37.21
N GLN A 78 16.76 -19.81 37.86
CA GLN A 78 17.55 -20.46 38.91
C GLN A 78 16.89 -20.43 40.28
N TYR A 79 15.93 -19.53 40.51
CA TYR A 79 15.27 -19.32 41.80
C TYR A 79 14.74 -20.62 42.46
N PRO A 80 14.05 -21.53 41.75
CA PRO A 80 13.53 -22.77 42.36
C PRO A 80 14.61 -23.75 42.83
N ALA A 81 15.85 -23.62 42.34
CA ALA A 81 16.95 -24.52 42.63
C ALA A 81 17.91 -23.99 43.71
N GLN A 82 17.66 -22.80 44.26
CA GLN A 82 18.57 -22.19 45.24
C GLN A 82 18.35 -22.71 46.67
N PRO A 83 19.42 -22.77 47.50
CA PRO A 83 19.32 -23.13 48.92
C PRO A 83 18.36 -22.23 49.71
N GLU A 84 17.60 -22.82 50.64
CA GLU A 84 16.81 -22.07 51.62
C GLU A 84 17.72 -21.13 52.44
N GLY A 85 17.45 -19.82 52.39
CA GLY A 85 18.17 -18.80 53.16
C GLY A 85 18.94 -17.75 52.34
N LEU A 86 19.12 -17.94 51.04
CA LEU A 86 19.61 -16.89 50.14
C LEU A 86 18.46 -15.95 49.73
N PRO A 87 18.61 -14.61 49.83
CA PRO A 87 17.55 -13.67 49.49
C PRO A 87 17.44 -13.44 47.96
N CYS A 88 17.34 -14.53 47.19
CA CYS A 88 17.28 -14.51 45.73
C CYS A 88 15.99 -13.85 45.20
N PHE A 89 14.88 -13.99 45.93
CA PHE A 89 13.62 -13.34 45.55
C PHE A 89 13.71 -11.81 45.63
N ASP A 90 14.24 -11.27 46.73
CA ASP A 90 14.46 -9.83 46.90
C ASP A 90 15.48 -9.26 45.89
N LEU A 91 16.48 -10.07 45.51
CA LEU A 91 17.37 -9.75 44.40
C LEU A 91 16.59 -9.64 43.08
N ILE A 92 15.73 -10.61 42.73
CA ILE A 92 14.91 -10.58 41.52
C ILE A 92 14.01 -9.34 41.54
N ARG A 93 13.38 -9.00 42.67
CA ARG A 93 12.60 -7.76 42.84
C ARG A 93 13.44 -6.52 42.55
N THR A 94 14.67 -6.48 43.06
CA THR A 94 15.61 -5.37 42.83
C THR A 94 16.00 -5.26 41.36
N LEU A 95 16.29 -6.38 40.70
CA LEU A 95 16.63 -6.44 39.27
C LEU A 95 15.45 -6.06 38.37
N PHE A 96 14.25 -6.55 38.69
CA PHE A 96 13.03 -6.22 37.95
C PHE A 96 12.69 -4.74 38.08
N LYS A 97 12.79 -4.17 39.29
CA LYS A 97 12.64 -2.73 39.51
C LYS A 97 13.68 -1.93 38.73
N HIS A 98 14.94 -2.34 38.74
CA HIS A 98 16.00 -1.69 37.97
C HIS A 98 15.70 -1.70 36.46
N LEU A 99 15.25 -2.84 35.91
CA LEU A 99 14.88 -2.95 34.50
C LEU A 99 13.75 -1.96 34.15
N ARG A 100 12.71 -1.92 34.99
CA ARG A 100 11.55 -1.02 34.82
C ARG A 100 11.94 0.46 34.89
N ASP A 101 12.64 0.85 35.95
CA ASP A 101 12.97 2.25 36.20
C ASP A 101 13.96 2.79 35.16
N THR A 102 14.90 1.95 34.72
CA THR A 102 15.98 2.35 33.80
C THR A 102 15.51 2.39 32.34
N PHE A 103 14.78 1.36 31.89
CA PHE A 103 14.54 1.15 30.45
C PHE A 103 13.10 1.47 30.00
N LEU A 104 12.10 1.18 30.84
CA LEU A 104 10.69 1.35 30.42
C LEU A 104 10.24 2.82 30.48
N ARG A 105 10.84 3.63 31.36
CA ARG A 105 10.52 5.07 31.53
C ARG A 105 9.01 5.33 31.70
N GLY A 106 8.31 4.43 32.41
CA GLY A 106 6.87 4.52 32.65
C GLY A 106 5.99 4.03 31.48
N ASN A 107 6.56 3.40 30.46
CA ASN A 107 5.82 2.79 29.35
C ASN A 107 5.91 1.26 29.40
N ASP A 108 5.23 0.59 28.48
CA ASP A 108 5.20 -0.87 28.40
C ASP A 108 6.49 -1.46 27.76
N ILE A 109 6.81 -2.71 28.13
CA ILE A 109 8.00 -3.42 27.65
C ILE A 109 8.04 -3.56 26.11
N HIS A 110 6.89 -3.66 25.44
CA HIS A 110 6.82 -3.72 23.98
C HIS A 110 7.26 -2.42 23.33
N VAL A 111 7.02 -1.28 23.99
CA VAL A 111 7.47 0.04 23.53
C VAL A 111 8.96 0.22 23.78
N ALA A 112 9.46 -0.25 24.93
CA ALA A 112 10.88 -0.19 25.26
C ALA A 112 11.74 -1.02 24.28
N THR A 113 11.18 -2.09 23.72
CA THR A 113 11.88 -3.01 22.80
C THR A 113 11.64 -2.69 21.32
N GLU A 114 10.77 -1.74 20.98
CA GLU A 114 10.38 -1.43 19.59
C GLU A 114 11.55 -1.05 18.67
N LYS A 115 12.60 -0.44 19.23
CA LYS A 115 13.78 0.01 18.47
C LYS A 115 14.90 -1.02 18.38
N MET A 116 14.74 -2.18 19.02
CA MET A 116 15.78 -3.21 19.03
C MET A 116 15.96 -3.85 17.66
N ALA A 117 17.19 -4.23 17.34
CA ALA A 117 17.57 -4.67 15.99
C ALA A 117 16.90 -5.97 15.53
N THR A 118 16.60 -6.92 16.42
CA THR A 118 16.07 -8.23 16.04
C THR A 118 14.83 -8.63 16.84
N THR A 119 13.89 -9.30 16.17
CA THR A 119 12.70 -9.86 16.81
C THR A 119 13.05 -10.89 17.90
N ALA A 120 14.10 -11.69 17.73
CA ALA A 120 14.56 -12.63 18.75
C ALA A 120 15.00 -11.93 20.05
N ALA A 121 15.74 -10.83 19.95
CA ALA A 121 16.15 -10.04 21.12
C ALA A 121 14.95 -9.39 21.81
N ARG A 122 13.99 -8.85 21.04
CA ARG A 122 12.71 -8.32 21.57
C ARG A 122 11.96 -9.38 22.35
N SER A 123 11.76 -10.56 21.76
CA SER A 123 11.09 -11.69 22.39
C SER A 123 11.78 -12.13 23.68
N ALA A 124 13.11 -12.21 23.69
CA ALA A 124 13.88 -12.58 24.89
C ALA A 124 13.69 -11.57 26.03
N VAL A 125 13.73 -10.27 25.72
CA VAL A 125 13.52 -9.20 26.71
C VAL A 125 12.10 -9.22 27.26
N ILE A 126 11.10 -9.36 26.39
CA ILE A 126 9.68 -9.43 26.77
C ILE A 126 9.42 -10.66 27.65
N ASN A 127 9.94 -11.83 27.27
CA ASN A 127 9.80 -13.05 28.06
C ASN A 127 10.43 -12.89 29.45
N ALA A 128 11.64 -12.35 29.52
CA ALA A 128 12.32 -12.09 30.79
C ALA A 128 11.51 -11.18 31.71
N TYR A 129 10.97 -10.10 31.16
CA TYR A 129 10.11 -9.16 31.88
C TYR A 129 8.89 -9.86 32.47
N TYR A 130 8.13 -10.61 31.66
CA TYR A 130 6.91 -11.28 32.13
C TYR A 130 7.21 -12.46 33.06
N SER A 131 8.35 -13.14 32.90
CA SER A 131 8.79 -14.19 33.83
C SER A 131 9.02 -13.62 35.24
N ALA A 132 9.67 -12.46 35.33
CA ALA A 132 9.87 -11.78 36.59
C ALA A 132 8.56 -11.20 37.15
N GLN A 133 7.71 -10.65 36.28
CA GLN A 133 6.42 -10.08 36.70
C GLN A 133 5.51 -11.13 37.34
N VAL A 134 5.34 -12.28 36.71
CA VAL A 134 4.50 -13.38 37.23
C VAL A 134 5.02 -13.84 38.59
N LEU A 135 6.33 -14.10 38.70
CA LEU A 135 6.96 -14.52 39.96
C LEU A 135 6.78 -13.50 41.10
N VAL A 136 6.89 -12.20 40.80
CA VAL A 136 6.74 -11.13 41.80
C VAL A 136 5.27 -10.92 42.21
N ALA A 137 4.32 -11.14 41.30
CA ALA A 137 2.89 -11.00 41.59
C ALA A 137 2.36 -12.09 42.53
N GLU A 138 2.88 -13.32 42.45
CA GLU A 138 2.48 -14.44 43.31
C GLU A 138 2.79 -14.23 44.81
N ASP A 139 3.77 -13.38 45.14
CA ASP A 139 4.18 -13.07 46.51
C ASP A 139 3.35 -11.95 47.19
N GLY A 140 2.37 -11.37 46.48
CA GLY A 140 1.49 -10.34 47.03
C GLY A 140 2.15 -8.96 47.21
N ALA A 141 3.30 -8.73 46.57
CA ALA A 141 3.94 -7.41 46.51
C ALA A 141 3.03 -6.42 45.75
N GLU A 142 2.98 -5.14 46.18
CA GLU A 142 2.16 -4.09 45.54
C GLU A 142 2.41 -4.03 44.02
N GLU A 143 1.45 -4.55 43.25
CA GLU A 143 1.42 -4.40 41.81
C GLU A 143 1.11 -2.94 41.47
N THR A 144 2.07 -2.27 40.84
CA THR A 144 1.75 -1.06 40.08
C THR A 144 0.92 -1.48 38.87
N LYS A 145 -0.39 -1.22 38.91
CA LYS A 145 -1.28 -1.44 37.77
C LYS A 145 -0.70 -0.78 36.50
N PRO A 146 -0.67 -1.47 35.35
CA PRO A 146 -0.23 -0.86 34.10
C PRO A 146 -1.03 0.40 33.80
N ALA A 147 -0.36 1.42 33.26
CA ALA A 147 -1.06 2.61 32.77
C ALA A 147 -1.93 2.24 31.56
N THR A 148 -3.10 2.86 31.45
CA THR A 148 -4.01 2.62 30.33
C THR A 148 -3.37 3.05 29.00
N PRO A 149 -3.38 2.19 27.96
CA PRO A 149 -2.85 2.54 26.65
C PRO A 149 -3.51 3.80 26.07
N ALA A 150 -2.72 4.62 25.37
CA ALA A 150 -3.20 5.86 24.77
C ALA A 150 -4.32 5.62 23.74
N LEU A 151 -4.26 4.48 23.03
CA LEU A 151 -5.30 4.09 22.09
C LEU A 151 -6.66 3.93 22.77
N PHE A 152 -6.73 3.30 23.95
CA PHE A 152 -7.99 3.13 24.69
C PHE A 152 -8.46 4.43 25.32
N ASN A 153 -7.56 5.32 25.72
CA ASN A 153 -7.94 6.68 26.11
C ASN A 153 -8.61 7.43 24.94
N CYS A 154 -8.14 7.26 23.71
CA CYS A 154 -8.80 7.81 22.52
C CYS A 154 -10.17 7.18 22.26
N VAL A 155 -10.35 5.88 22.55
CA VAL A 155 -11.65 5.22 22.47
C VAL A 155 -12.62 5.81 23.49
N ALA A 156 -12.20 5.92 24.76
CA ALA A 156 -13.01 6.51 25.82
C ALA A 156 -13.41 7.97 25.52
N ASN A 157 -12.54 8.73 24.87
CA ASN A 157 -12.80 10.11 24.43
C ASN A 157 -13.57 10.21 23.10
N GLY A 158 -13.88 9.09 22.44
CA GLY A 158 -14.61 9.03 21.17
C GLY A 158 -13.82 9.47 19.94
N THR A 159 -12.50 9.67 20.05
CA THR A 159 -11.61 10.04 18.92
C THR A 159 -11.11 8.83 18.15
N ALA A 160 -11.10 7.65 18.77
CA ALA A 160 -10.84 6.37 18.13
C ALA A 160 -12.06 5.43 18.24
N LYS A 161 -12.25 4.61 17.21
CA LYS A 161 -13.21 3.50 17.13
C LYS A 161 -12.49 2.28 16.57
N LEU A 162 -12.47 1.19 17.34
CA LEU A 162 -11.72 -0.03 17.01
C LEU A 162 -12.64 -1.10 16.42
N MET A 163 -12.10 -1.89 15.50
CA MET A 163 -12.71 -3.14 15.04
C MET A 163 -11.69 -4.27 15.10
N ALA A 164 -12.06 -5.40 15.72
CA ALA A 164 -11.20 -6.58 15.79
C ALA A 164 -11.39 -7.43 14.53
N VAL A 165 -10.29 -7.85 13.91
CA VAL A 165 -10.31 -8.79 12.78
C VAL A 165 -9.47 -10.00 13.08
N PHE A 166 -9.97 -11.15 12.65
CA PHE A 166 -9.32 -12.44 12.82
C PHE A 166 -9.10 -13.06 11.44
N GLY A 167 -7.85 -13.38 11.13
CA GLY A 167 -7.50 -14.02 9.85
C GLY A 167 -7.92 -15.48 9.76
N GLY A 168 -7.67 -16.09 8.60
CA GLY A 168 -7.79 -17.54 8.42
C GLY A 168 -6.50 -18.11 7.83
N GLN A 169 -6.58 -19.35 7.33
CA GLN A 169 -5.51 -19.88 6.50
C GLN A 169 -5.37 -19.07 5.21
N GLY A 170 -4.15 -18.93 4.71
CA GLY A 170 -3.87 -18.09 3.57
C GLY A 170 -2.46 -18.33 3.04
N ASN A 171 -1.73 -17.26 2.73
CA ASN A 171 -0.43 -17.33 2.05
C ASN A 171 0.74 -17.83 2.91
N VAL A 172 0.53 -18.08 4.21
CA VAL A 172 1.60 -18.41 5.15
C VAL A 172 1.62 -19.91 5.41
N GLU A 173 2.68 -20.57 4.96
CA GLU A 173 2.88 -22.01 5.17
C GLU A 173 3.34 -22.29 6.61
N GLU A 174 4.19 -21.41 7.15
CA GLU A 174 4.85 -21.54 8.46
C GLU A 174 3.99 -20.97 9.62
N TYR A 175 2.67 -21.15 9.56
CA TYR A 175 1.75 -20.56 10.55
C TYR A 175 2.06 -20.97 12.00
N PHE A 176 2.61 -22.18 12.22
CA PHE A 176 2.96 -22.67 13.56
C PHE A 176 4.19 -21.97 14.12
N ASP A 177 5.05 -21.36 13.29
CA ASP A 177 6.18 -20.58 13.80
C ASP A 177 5.68 -19.34 14.57
N GLU A 178 4.56 -18.77 14.16
CA GLU A 178 3.88 -17.72 14.94
C GLU A 178 3.31 -18.25 16.25
N THR A 179 2.74 -19.47 16.26
CA THR A 179 2.32 -20.16 17.49
C THR A 179 3.49 -20.37 18.45
N GLN A 180 4.63 -20.83 17.94
CA GLN A 180 5.87 -20.99 18.71
C GLN A 180 6.35 -19.64 19.22
N GLN A 181 6.39 -18.62 18.38
CA GLN A 181 6.87 -17.29 18.75
C GLN A 181 6.04 -16.66 19.87
N VAL A 182 4.69 -16.70 19.77
CA VAL A 182 3.83 -16.17 20.82
C VAL A 182 3.96 -16.98 22.10
N PHE A 183 4.08 -18.30 22.01
CA PHE A 183 4.32 -19.13 23.18
C PHE A 183 5.66 -18.79 23.83
N ASP A 184 6.77 -18.84 23.10
CA ASP A 184 8.10 -18.57 23.64
C ASP A 184 8.23 -17.15 24.21
N THR A 185 7.60 -16.16 23.58
CA THR A 185 7.66 -14.77 24.05
C THR A 185 6.86 -14.55 25.33
N TYR A 186 5.70 -15.21 25.47
CA TYR A 186 4.75 -14.96 26.56
C TYR A 186 4.46 -16.18 27.42
N GLU A 187 5.30 -17.20 27.38
CA GLU A 187 5.12 -18.50 28.06
C GLU A 187 4.65 -18.34 29.52
N PRO A 188 5.23 -17.45 30.36
CA PRO A 188 4.77 -17.27 31.74
C PRO A 188 3.31 -16.80 31.87
N LEU A 189 2.77 -16.12 30.85
CA LEU A 189 1.41 -15.61 30.84
C LEU A 189 0.39 -16.57 30.23
N VAL A 190 0.85 -17.47 29.35
CA VAL A 190 -0.04 -18.26 28.48
C VAL A 190 0.08 -19.77 28.65
N ARG A 191 1.08 -20.27 29.39
CA ARG A 191 1.33 -21.71 29.59
C ARG A 191 0.08 -22.48 30.02
N ASP A 192 -0.60 -22.04 31.08
CA ASP A 192 -1.77 -22.75 31.61
C ASP A 192 -2.91 -22.86 30.59
N PHE A 193 -3.11 -21.79 29.80
CA PHE A 193 -4.07 -21.79 28.70
C PHE A 193 -3.64 -22.77 27.61
N ALA A 194 -2.37 -22.70 27.20
CA ALA A 194 -1.81 -23.56 26.17
C ALA A 194 -1.94 -25.05 26.52
N GLU A 195 -1.60 -25.42 27.75
CA GLU A 195 -1.70 -26.78 28.27
C GLU A 195 -3.14 -27.27 28.27
N LYS A 196 -4.09 -26.46 28.77
CA LYS A 196 -5.50 -26.84 28.82
C LYS A 196 -6.12 -26.98 27.42
N MET A 197 -5.87 -26.04 26.52
CA MET A 197 -6.41 -26.08 25.16
C MET A 197 -5.79 -27.23 24.34
N SER A 198 -4.48 -27.44 24.46
CA SER A 198 -3.79 -28.59 23.83
C SER A 198 -4.35 -29.92 24.34
N ALA A 199 -4.58 -30.05 25.65
CA ALA A 199 -5.18 -31.26 26.21
C ALA A 199 -6.61 -31.52 25.70
N SER A 200 -7.42 -30.47 25.53
CA SER A 200 -8.77 -30.59 24.97
C SER A 200 -8.75 -31.03 23.50
N LEU A 201 -7.91 -30.39 22.67
CA LEU A 201 -7.73 -30.77 21.26
C LEU A 201 -7.17 -32.18 21.10
N LYS A 202 -6.19 -32.56 21.93
CA LYS A 202 -5.65 -33.92 21.96
C LYS A 202 -6.73 -34.95 22.26
N ARG A 203 -7.64 -34.65 23.19
CA ARG A 203 -8.78 -35.52 23.52
C ARG A 203 -9.75 -35.62 22.34
N ALA A 204 -10.10 -34.50 21.71
CA ALA A 204 -10.96 -34.48 20.52
C ALA A 204 -10.35 -35.30 19.36
N ALA A 205 -9.04 -35.20 19.16
CA ALA A 205 -8.30 -35.92 18.12
C ALA A 205 -8.09 -37.42 18.40
N SER A 206 -8.49 -37.91 19.58
CA SER A 206 -8.28 -39.31 19.99
C SER A 206 -9.41 -40.26 19.58
N THR A 207 -10.50 -39.76 18.99
CA THR A 207 -11.59 -40.64 18.52
C THR A 207 -11.15 -41.48 17.32
N PRO A 208 -11.69 -42.69 17.11
CA PRO A 208 -11.31 -43.53 15.98
C PRO A 208 -11.47 -42.84 14.61
N GLN A 209 -12.51 -42.01 14.47
CA GLN A 209 -12.74 -41.22 13.26
C GLN A 209 -11.69 -40.10 13.12
N ALA A 210 -11.42 -39.34 14.19
CA ALA A 210 -10.41 -38.28 14.16
C ALA A 210 -9.01 -38.79 13.81
N GLN A 211 -8.63 -39.98 14.31
CA GLN A 211 -7.33 -40.58 14.02
C GLN A 211 -7.11 -40.90 12.53
N THR A 212 -8.18 -41.01 11.74
CA THR A 212 -8.05 -41.20 10.28
C THR A 212 -7.51 -39.97 9.56
N VAL A 213 -7.74 -38.77 10.10
CA VAL A 213 -7.22 -37.50 9.55
C VAL A 213 -6.09 -36.90 10.38
N CYS A 214 -5.97 -37.30 11.66
CA CYS A 214 -4.93 -36.89 12.59
C CYS A 214 -3.96 -38.04 12.89
N ALA A 215 -3.37 -38.64 11.85
CA ALA A 215 -2.56 -39.86 11.99
C ALA A 215 -1.32 -39.71 12.90
N LYS A 216 -0.79 -38.49 13.09
CA LYS A 216 0.34 -38.18 13.98
C LYS A 216 -0.11 -37.53 15.30
N GLY A 217 -1.42 -37.52 15.58
CA GLY A 217 -2.02 -36.84 16.72
C GLY A 217 -2.11 -35.32 16.57
N LEU A 218 -2.61 -34.68 17.61
CA LEU A 218 -2.73 -33.23 17.75
C LEU A 218 -2.29 -32.84 19.18
N ASP A 219 -0.98 -32.77 19.39
CA ASP A 219 -0.36 -32.46 20.69
C ASP A 219 0.52 -31.23 20.58
N ILE A 220 -0.14 -30.06 20.65
CA ILE A 220 0.51 -28.76 20.43
C ILE A 220 1.61 -28.53 21.47
N MET A 221 1.36 -28.87 22.74
CA MET A 221 2.36 -28.69 23.80
C MET A 221 3.61 -29.55 23.60
N SER A 222 3.45 -30.80 23.15
CA SER A 222 4.62 -31.60 22.78
C SER A 222 5.44 -30.90 21.69
N TRP A 223 4.76 -30.42 20.65
CA TRP A 223 5.42 -29.79 19.49
C TRP A 223 6.10 -28.46 19.85
N LEU A 224 5.51 -27.69 20.76
CA LEU A 224 6.09 -26.45 21.29
C LEU A 224 7.31 -26.70 22.18
N ALA A 225 7.30 -27.78 22.97
CA ALA A 225 8.37 -28.11 23.91
C ALA A 225 9.59 -28.75 23.25
N SER A 226 9.40 -29.48 22.14
CA SER A 226 10.48 -30.23 21.50
C SER A 226 10.35 -30.18 19.97
N PRO A 227 11.26 -29.46 19.27
CA PRO A 227 11.26 -29.37 17.81
C PRO A 227 11.29 -30.73 17.10
N GLU A 228 11.94 -31.74 17.70
CA GLU A 228 12.02 -33.09 17.11
C GLU A 228 10.68 -33.83 17.09
N SER A 229 9.74 -33.43 17.96
CA SER A 229 8.39 -34.01 18.00
C SER A 229 7.43 -33.37 17.00
N ARG A 230 7.83 -32.25 16.38
CA ARG A 230 7.02 -31.49 15.46
C ARG A 230 6.81 -32.27 14.15
N PRO A 231 5.55 -32.46 13.70
CA PRO A 231 5.29 -33.08 12.41
C PRO A 231 5.86 -32.26 11.25
N ASP A 232 6.00 -32.91 10.09
CA ASP A 232 6.39 -32.23 8.86
C ASP A 232 5.34 -31.20 8.41
N LEU A 233 5.79 -30.27 7.57
CA LEU A 233 4.96 -29.17 7.07
C LEU A 233 3.70 -29.65 6.35
N HIS A 234 3.76 -30.77 5.61
CA HIS A 234 2.59 -31.28 4.90
C HIS A 234 1.49 -31.72 5.88
N TYR A 235 1.85 -32.38 6.98
CA TYR A 235 0.91 -32.72 8.04
C TYR A 235 0.36 -31.47 8.74
N LEU A 236 1.23 -30.50 9.07
CA LEU A 236 0.82 -29.25 9.71
C LEU A 236 -0.15 -28.45 8.82
N LEU A 237 0.03 -28.44 7.50
CA LEU A 237 -0.84 -27.74 6.56
C LEU A 237 -2.19 -28.43 6.32
N SER A 238 -2.36 -29.68 6.73
CA SER A 238 -3.65 -30.35 6.63
C SER A 238 -4.71 -29.61 7.45
N VAL A 239 -5.91 -29.42 6.90
CA VAL A 239 -6.95 -28.59 7.54
C VAL A 239 -7.33 -29.12 8.92
N ALA A 240 -7.33 -30.43 9.13
CA ALA A 240 -7.60 -31.07 10.42
C ALA A 240 -6.67 -30.61 11.55
N ILE A 241 -5.46 -30.16 11.20
CA ILE A 241 -4.44 -29.70 12.14
C ILE A 241 -4.37 -28.18 12.17
N SER A 242 -4.31 -27.55 11.00
CA SER A 242 -4.11 -26.11 10.86
C SER A 242 -5.30 -25.26 11.30
N LEU A 243 -6.55 -25.65 11.03
CA LEU A 243 -7.73 -24.88 11.47
C LEU A 243 -7.73 -24.61 12.98
N PRO A 244 -7.70 -25.65 13.85
CA PRO A 244 -7.72 -25.45 15.28
C PRO A 244 -6.45 -24.74 15.79
N ILE A 245 -5.27 -24.97 15.21
CA ILE A 245 -4.04 -24.31 15.68
C ILE A 245 -4.01 -22.82 15.31
N VAL A 246 -4.54 -22.44 14.15
CA VAL A 246 -4.69 -21.02 13.81
C VAL A 246 -5.66 -20.34 14.79
N GLY A 247 -6.79 -20.99 15.11
CA GLY A 247 -7.70 -20.48 16.15
C GLY A 247 -7.02 -20.37 17.52
N PHE A 248 -6.20 -21.35 17.88
CA PHE A 248 -5.43 -21.36 19.12
C PHE A 248 -4.45 -20.18 19.19
N THR A 249 -3.74 -19.92 18.09
CA THR A 249 -2.78 -18.80 17.97
C THR A 249 -3.48 -17.44 18.13
N GLN A 250 -4.64 -17.28 17.49
CA GLN A 250 -5.46 -16.07 17.62
C GLN A 250 -5.88 -15.82 19.07
N LEU A 251 -6.35 -16.87 19.76
CA LEU A 251 -6.76 -16.79 21.15
C LEU A 251 -5.57 -16.51 22.08
N LEU A 252 -4.37 -17.04 21.79
CA LEU A 252 -3.14 -16.65 22.51
C LEU A 252 -2.87 -15.14 22.39
N HIS A 253 -3.04 -14.55 21.22
CA HIS A 253 -2.87 -13.09 21.07
C HIS A 253 -3.91 -12.28 21.84
N VAL A 254 -5.17 -12.73 21.88
CA VAL A 254 -6.22 -12.10 22.71
C VAL A 254 -5.88 -12.21 24.20
N LEU A 255 -5.43 -13.40 24.65
CA LEU A 255 -5.01 -13.62 26.04
C LEU A 255 -3.84 -12.72 26.43
N VAL A 256 -2.81 -12.64 25.57
CA VAL A 256 -1.67 -11.74 25.77
C VAL A 256 -2.15 -10.30 25.94
N MET A 257 -3.05 -9.82 25.09
CA MET A 257 -3.60 -8.46 25.22
C MET A 257 -4.27 -8.23 26.58
N CYS A 258 -5.09 -9.18 27.06
CA CYS A 258 -5.73 -9.08 28.37
C CYS A 258 -4.70 -9.04 29.51
N LYS A 259 -3.70 -9.95 29.47
CA LYS A 259 -2.67 -10.06 30.51
C LYS A 259 -1.73 -8.85 30.56
N VAL A 260 -1.31 -8.34 29.40
CA VAL A 260 -0.41 -7.18 29.30
C VAL A 260 -1.08 -5.90 29.80
N THR A 261 -2.36 -5.71 29.46
CA THR A 261 -3.13 -4.52 29.87
C THR A 261 -3.67 -4.61 31.28
N ASN A 262 -3.63 -5.80 31.89
CA ASN A 262 -4.29 -6.13 33.16
C ASN A 262 -5.79 -5.74 33.14
N MET A 263 -6.46 -6.09 32.05
CA MET A 263 -7.90 -5.90 31.84
C MET A 263 -8.58 -7.27 31.70
N SER A 264 -9.82 -7.37 32.15
CA SER A 264 -10.61 -8.59 31.94
C SER A 264 -10.92 -8.76 30.44
N PRO A 265 -11.15 -10.01 29.97
CA PRO A 265 -11.63 -10.25 28.61
C PRO A 265 -12.84 -9.39 28.21
N GLY A 266 -13.83 -9.21 29.09
CA GLY A 266 -14.98 -8.35 28.81
C GLY A 266 -14.64 -6.86 28.71
N GLU A 267 -13.72 -6.37 29.54
CA GLU A 267 -13.24 -4.98 29.45
C GLU A 267 -12.50 -4.73 28.14
N ILE A 268 -11.69 -5.69 27.67
CA ILE A 268 -11.03 -5.62 26.36
C ILE A 268 -12.05 -5.60 25.23
N ALA A 269 -13.00 -6.55 25.21
CA ALA A 269 -14.03 -6.61 24.18
C ALA A 269 -14.83 -5.29 24.08
N SER A 270 -15.13 -4.66 25.23
CA SER A 270 -15.87 -3.38 25.29
C SER A 270 -15.14 -2.18 24.67
N GLN A 271 -13.82 -2.26 24.44
CA GLN A 271 -13.06 -1.22 23.72
C GLN A 271 -13.33 -1.23 22.21
N PHE A 272 -13.98 -2.28 21.70
CA PHE A 272 -14.22 -2.47 20.27
C PHE A 272 -15.68 -2.22 19.92
N LYS A 273 -15.89 -1.55 18.80
CA LYS A 273 -17.25 -1.30 18.26
C LYS A 273 -17.82 -2.55 17.63
N ALA A 274 -16.99 -3.33 16.96
CA ALA A 274 -17.37 -4.54 16.24
C ALA A 274 -16.19 -5.49 16.11
N SER A 275 -16.48 -6.73 15.74
CA SER A 275 -15.49 -7.71 15.30
C SER A 275 -15.99 -8.46 14.07
N THR A 276 -15.06 -9.04 13.31
CA THR A 276 -15.38 -10.01 12.24
C THR A 276 -14.20 -10.96 12.07
N GLY A 277 -14.34 -11.97 11.22
CA GLY A 277 -13.24 -12.85 10.89
C GLY A 277 -13.33 -13.36 9.46
N HIS A 278 -12.17 -13.52 8.85
CA HIS A 278 -12.04 -14.04 7.49
C HIS A 278 -12.00 -15.56 7.55
N SER A 279 -12.91 -16.20 6.81
CA SER A 279 -13.07 -17.66 6.83
C SER A 279 -13.17 -18.16 8.28
N GLN A 280 -12.28 -19.06 8.71
CA GLN A 280 -12.25 -19.60 10.06
C GLN A 280 -12.12 -18.60 11.21
N GLY A 281 -11.57 -17.40 10.96
CA GLY A 281 -11.42 -16.37 11.99
C GLY A 281 -12.77 -15.89 12.56
N ILE A 282 -13.89 -16.14 11.87
CA ILE A 282 -15.20 -15.73 12.37
C ILE A 282 -15.56 -16.43 13.69
N ILE A 283 -15.07 -17.65 13.93
CA ILE A 283 -15.33 -18.41 15.15
C ILE A 283 -14.60 -17.79 16.35
N THR A 284 -13.33 -17.40 16.19
CA THR A 284 -12.58 -16.70 17.25
C THR A 284 -13.08 -15.27 17.46
N SER A 285 -13.61 -14.64 16.41
CA SER A 285 -14.32 -13.35 16.51
C SER A 285 -15.55 -13.42 17.41
N VAL A 286 -16.31 -14.53 17.36
CA VAL A 286 -17.43 -14.79 18.28
C VAL A 286 -16.94 -14.97 19.72
N VAL A 287 -15.84 -15.70 19.95
CA VAL A 287 -15.24 -15.79 21.30
C VAL A 287 -14.89 -14.40 21.84
N PHE A 288 -14.22 -13.58 21.02
CA PHE A 288 -13.84 -12.22 21.39
C PHE A 288 -15.05 -11.35 21.73
N ALA A 289 -16.16 -11.51 21.01
CA ALA A 289 -17.38 -10.75 21.27
C ALA A 289 -18.20 -11.27 22.46
N SER A 290 -18.02 -12.52 22.85
CA SER A 290 -18.77 -13.16 23.95
C SER A 290 -18.01 -13.21 25.28
N MET A 291 -16.69 -13.03 25.29
CA MET A 291 -15.87 -13.15 26.49
C MET A 291 -16.20 -12.08 27.54
N THR A 292 -16.10 -12.45 28.82
CA THR A 292 -16.52 -11.59 29.93
C THR A 292 -15.45 -11.49 31.02
N ASP A 293 -14.86 -12.62 31.35
CA ASP A 293 -13.83 -12.83 32.36
C ASP A 293 -12.92 -13.99 31.91
N MET A 294 -11.93 -14.34 32.72
CA MET A 294 -10.98 -15.39 32.38
C MET A 294 -11.63 -16.78 32.29
N GLU A 295 -12.63 -17.08 33.12
CA GLU A 295 -13.32 -18.38 33.10
C GLU A 295 -14.10 -18.56 31.80
N SER A 296 -14.92 -17.57 31.45
CA SER A 296 -15.66 -17.55 30.18
C SER A 296 -14.73 -17.56 28.98
N PHE A 297 -13.60 -16.84 29.02
CA PHE A 297 -12.61 -16.89 27.94
C PHE A 297 -12.06 -18.31 27.72
N TYR A 298 -11.69 -19.03 28.79
CA TYR A 298 -11.20 -20.41 28.69
C TYR A 298 -12.29 -21.36 28.18
N SER A 299 -13.51 -21.23 28.69
CA SER A 299 -14.64 -22.06 28.27
C SER A 299 -15.00 -21.84 26.79
N LEU A 300 -15.17 -20.59 26.37
CA LEU A 300 -15.48 -20.23 24.98
C LEU A 300 -14.35 -20.61 24.02
N SER A 301 -13.09 -20.49 24.45
CA SER A 301 -11.93 -20.94 23.68
C SER A 301 -11.98 -22.45 23.43
N GLU A 302 -12.26 -23.25 24.46
CA GLU A 302 -12.39 -24.70 24.32
C GLU A 302 -13.49 -25.08 23.33
N LYS A 303 -14.66 -24.44 23.44
CA LYS A 303 -15.77 -24.62 22.49
C LYS A 303 -15.36 -24.25 21.06
N ALA A 304 -14.79 -23.08 20.85
CA ALA A 304 -14.37 -22.60 19.54
C ALA A 304 -13.33 -23.49 18.88
N LEU A 305 -12.33 -23.96 19.63
CA LEU A 305 -11.31 -24.88 19.14
C LEU A 305 -11.90 -26.26 18.79
N GLY A 306 -12.84 -26.74 19.61
CA GLY A 306 -13.61 -27.95 19.31
C GLY A 306 -14.47 -27.82 18.05
N THR A 307 -15.17 -26.70 17.88
CA THR A 307 -15.93 -26.36 16.67
C THR A 307 -15.04 -26.32 15.43
N LEU A 308 -13.89 -25.63 15.50
CA LEU A 308 -12.91 -25.58 14.42
C LEU A 308 -12.40 -26.98 14.07
N PHE A 309 -12.08 -27.80 15.07
CA PHE A 309 -11.64 -29.18 14.87
C PHE A 309 -12.73 -30.05 14.22
N ALA A 310 -13.98 -29.97 14.66
CA ALA A 310 -15.10 -30.71 14.08
C ALA A 310 -15.32 -30.34 12.61
N ILE A 311 -15.35 -29.04 12.29
CA ILE A 311 -15.46 -28.55 10.92
C ILE A 311 -14.29 -29.07 10.07
N ALA A 312 -13.06 -28.97 10.60
CA ALA A 312 -11.86 -29.39 9.89
C ALA A 312 -11.84 -30.89 9.58
N MET A 313 -12.15 -31.72 10.58
CA MET A 313 -12.20 -33.16 10.46
C MET A 313 -13.23 -33.58 9.40
N HIS A 314 -14.47 -33.10 9.51
CA HIS A 314 -15.53 -33.48 8.56
C HIS A 314 -15.31 -32.91 7.17
N SER A 315 -14.69 -31.73 7.05
CA SER A 315 -14.30 -31.18 5.75
C SER A 315 -13.22 -32.04 5.08
N GLN A 316 -12.22 -32.48 5.84
CA GLN A 316 -11.15 -33.34 5.32
C GLN A 316 -11.66 -34.74 4.94
N LEU A 317 -12.62 -35.28 5.69
CA LEU A 317 -13.27 -36.55 5.38
C LEU A 317 -14.19 -36.47 4.16
N ALA A 318 -14.93 -35.36 4.01
CA ALA A 318 -15.79 -35.13 2.86
C ALA A 318 -14.97 -34.99 1.57
N HIS A 319 -13.80 -34.34 1.64
CA HIS A 319 -12.93 -34.13 0.50
C HIS A 319 -11.45 -34.39 0.86
N PRO A 320 -11.00 -35.66 0.83
CA PRO A 320 -9.61 -36.01 1.16
C PRO A 320 -8.61 -35.45 0.13
N PRO A 321 -7.34 -35.24 0.50
CA PRO A 321 -6.33 -34.75 -0.42
C PRO A 321 -6.07 -35.79 -1.50
N THR A 322 -6.01 -35.36 -2.76
CA THR A 322 -5.74 -36.24 -3.91
C THR A 322 -4.31 -36.08 -4.40
N THR A 323 -3.68 -37.16 -4.85
CA THR A 323 -2.36 -37.12 -5.48
C THR A 323 -2.38 -36.27 -6.75
N ILE A 324 -1.47 -35.30 -6.83
CA ILE A 324 -1.31 -34.42 -7.98
C ILE A 324 -0.41 -35.11 -9.01
N ASN A 325 -0.75 -34.99 -10.30
CA ASN A 325 0.12 -35.48 -11.37
C ASN A 325 1.46 -34.72 -11.33
N PRO A 326 2.63 -35.40 -11.26
CA PRO A 326 3.94 -34.75 -11.19
C PRO A 326 4.17 -33.72 -12.30
N ALA A 327 3.68 -33.98 -13.52
CA ALA A 327 3.81 -33.04 -14.64
C ALA A 327 3.00 -31.74 -14.43
N ILE A 328 1.84 -31.82 -13.76
CA ILE A 328 1.05 -30.64 -13.41
C ILE A 328 1.75 -29.83 -12.31
N LEU A 329 2.32 -30.52 -11.32
CA LEU A 329 3.08 -29.87 -10.25
C LEU A 329 4.28 -29.12 -10.81
N GLU A 330 5.11 -29.78 -11.62
CA GLU A 330 6.30 -29.21 -12.24
C GLU A 330 5.95 -27.97 -13.07
N ASP A 331 4.98 -28.09 -13.99
CA ASP A 331 4.55 -26.97 -14.83
C ASP A 331 3.97 -25.79 -14.02
N SER A 332 3.24 -26.05 -12.93
CA SER A 332 2.69 -24.98 -12.08
C SER A 332 3.80 -24.24 -11.30
N LEU A 333 4.82 -24.97 -10.84
CA LEU A 333 6.00 -24.38 -10.18
C LEU A 333 6.84 -23.54 -11.15
N GLU A 334 7.08 -24.04 -12.37
CA GLU A 334 7.80 -23.31 -13.43
C GLU A 334 7.13 -21.97 -13.80
N ASN A 335 5.81 -21.89 -13.66
CA ASN A 335 5.02 -20.69 -13.92
C ASN A 335 4.77 -19.81 -12.69
N ALA A 336 5.44 -20.11 -11.56
CA ALA A 336 5.35 -19.40 -10.29
C ALA A 336 3.93 -19.34 -9.69
N GLU A 337 3.16 -20.41 -9.85
CA GLU A 337 1.79 -20.53 -9.34
C GLU A 337 1.71 -21.28 -8.00
N GLY A 338 2.79 -21.97 -7.60
CA GLY A 338 2.86 -22.78 -6.37
C GLY A 338 2.32 -24.20 -6.55
N THR A 339 2.28 -24.95 -5.45
CA THR A 339 1.78 -26.34 -5.44
C THR A 339 0.26 -26.34 -5.64
N PRO A 340 -0.29 -27.06 -6.63
CA PRO A 340 -1.73 -27.11 -6.87
C PRO A 340 -2.50 -27.54 -5.62
N SER A 341 -3.53 -26.78 -5.29
CA SER A 341 -4.38 -26.97 -4.11
C SER A 341 -5.83 -26.68 -4.48
N PRO A 342 -6.81 -26.99 -3.62
CA PRO A 342 -8.22 -26.72 -3.91
C PRO A 342 -8.60 -25.23 -3.90
N MET A 343 -7.68 -24.31 -3.65
CA MET A 343 -7.97 -22.87 -3.59
C MET A 343 -6.90 -22.05 -4.35
N LEU A 344 -7.32 -21.28 -5.35
CA LEU A 344 -6.46 -20.46 -6.20
C LEU A 344 -6.73 -18.97 -5.94
N SER A 345 -5.72 -18.24 -5.47
CA SER A 345 -5.75 -16.79 -5.38
C SER A 345 -5.51 -16.14 -6.75
N ILE A 346 -6.31 -15.12 -7.07
CA ILE A 346 -6.15 -14.27 -8.25
C ILE A 346 -6.11 -12.82 -7.79
N SER A 347 -5.05 -12.09 -8.15
CA SER A 347 -4.87 -10.69 -7.76
C SER A 347 -4.62 -9.79 -8.97
N ARG A 348 -5.13 -8.56 -8.92
CA ARG A 348 -5.07 -7.48 -9.93
C ARG A 348 -6.02 -7.60 -11.14
N LEU A 349 -6.95 -8.55 -11.15
CA LEU A 349 -8.07 -8.59 -12.09
C LEU A 349 -9.35 -8.05 -11.45
N ARG A 350 -10.34 -7.62 -12.22
CA ARG A 350 -11.69 -7.31 -11.68
C ARG A 350 -12.54 -8.56 -11.55
N GLN A 351 -13.54 -8.53 -10.65
CA GLN A 351 -14.45 -9.66 -10.44
C GLN A 351 -15.10 -10.15 -11.74
N SER A 352 -15.62 -9.22 -12.56
CA SER A 352 -16.26 -9.54 -13.84
C SER A 352 -15.34 -10.26 -14.83
N GLU A 353 -14.02 -9.97 -14.78
CA GLU A 353 -13.04 -10.65 -15.64
C GLU A 353 -12.75 -12.07 -15.13
N VAL A 354 -12.65 -12.22 -13.81
CA VAL A 354 -12.47 -13.52 -13.15
C VAL A 354 -13.65 -14.44 -13.42
N GLU A 355 -14.89 -13.96 -13.21
CA GLU A 355 -16.12 -14.72 -13.44
C GLU A 355 -16.25 -15.18 -14.89
N LYS A 356 -15.90 -14.34 -15.87
CA LYS A 356 -15.86 -14.71 -17.29
C LYS A 356 -14.92 -15.89 -17.56
N HIS A 357 -13.80 -15.97 -16.85
CA HIS A 357 -12.83 -17.06 -16.98
C HIS A 357 -13.23 -18.32 -16.22
N ILE A 358 -13.91 -18.18 -15.09
CA ILE A 358 -14.55 -19.28 -14.38
C ILE A 358 -15.61 -19.93 -15.28
N GLU A 359 -16.55 -19.14 -15.80
CA GLU A 359 -17.64 -19.63 -16.66
C GLU A 359 -17.10 -20.37 -17.88
N ALA A 360 -16.12 -19.78 -18.57
CA ALA A 360 -15.52 -20.40 -19.75
C ALA A 360 -14.77 -21.71 -19.44
N THR A 361 -14.20 -21.83 -18.23
CA THR A 361 -13.58 -23.06 -17.75
C THR A 361 -14.65 -24.10 -17.42
N ASN A 362 -15.69 -23.72 -16.68
CA ASN A 362 -16.78 -24.61 -16.25
C ASN A 362 -17.60 -25.17 -17.41
N ARG A 363 -17.71 -24.49 -18.56
CA ARG A 363 -18.36 -25.04 -19.76
C ARG A 363 -17.76 -26.37 -20.25
N HIS A 364 -16.51 -26.65 -19.89
CA HIS A 364 -15.80 -27.88 -20.28
C HIS A 364 -15.67 -28.88 -19.12
N LEU A 365 -16.24 -28.57 -17.95
CA LEU A 365 -16.13 -29.39 -16.74
C LEU A 365 -17.50 -29.95 -16.35
N PRO A 366 -17.58 -31.24 -15.93
CA PRO A 366 -18.79 -31.77 -15.33
C PRO A 366 -19.07 -31.08 -13.98
N ALA A 367 -20.32 -31.15 -13.50
CA ALA A 367 -20.77 -30.43 -12.30
C ALA A 367 -19.91 -30.71 -11.05
N ASP A 368 -19.47 -31.96 -10.88
CA ASP A 368 -18.60 -32.41 -9.78
C ASP A 368 -17.16 -31.91 -9.89
N ARG A 369 -16.78 -31.19 -10.96
CA ARG A 369 -15.43 -30.66 -11.18
C ARG A 369 -15.37 -29.17 -11.42
N GLN A 370 -16.50 -28.47 -11.31
CA GLN A 370 -16.56 -27.03 -11.53
C GLN A 370 -15.78 -26.24 -10.47
N VAL A 371 -15.34 -25.05 -10.86
CA VAL A 371 -14.67 -24.11 -9.96
C VAL A 371 -15.59 -22.91 -9.70
N ALA A 372 -15.54 -22.34 -8.50
CA ALA A 372 -16.42 -21.24 -8.10
C ALA A 372 -15.65 -20.14 -7.39
N LEU A 373 -16.14 -18.91 -7.49
CA LEU A 373 -15.63 -17.79 -6.70
C LEU A 373 -16.07 -17.99 -5.24
N SER A 374 -15.10 -18.07 -4.34
CA SER A 374 -15.33 -18.38 -2.94
C SER A 374 -15.03 -17.20 -2.02
N LEU A 375 -13.95 -16.45 -2.28
CA LEU A 375 -13.57 -15.30 -1.47
C LEU A 375 -13.42 -14.04 -2.33
N ILE A 376 -14.13 -12.98 -1.96
CA ILE A 376 -13.97 -11.61 -2.45
C ILE A 376 -13.17 -10.87 -1.39
N ASN A 377 -11.84 -10.98 -1.50
CA ASN A 377 -10.90 -10.42 -0.53
C ASN A 377 -10.72 -8.91 -0.70
N GLY A 378 -10.99 -8.38 -1.90
CA GLY A 378 -10.94 -6.97 -2.23
C GLY A 378 -11.40 -6.75 -3.67
N PRO A 379 -11.47 -5.50 -4.15
CA PRO A 379 -12.01 -5.20 -5.48
C PRO A 379 -11.28 -5.88 -6.64
N ARG A 380 -10.02 -6.26 -6.38
CA ARG A 380 -9.13 -6.93 -7.33
C ARG A 380 -8.38 -8.12 -6.73
N SER A 381 -8.92 -8.73 -5.69
CA SER A 381 -8.30 -9.86 -5.01
C SER A 381 -9.37 -10.89 -4.69
N PHE A 382 -9.23 -12.08 -5.27
CA PHE A 382 -10.23 -13.13 -5.23
C PHE A 382 -9.60 -14.48 -4.94
N VAL A 383 -10.39 -15.42 -4.42
CA VAL A 383 -10.00 -16.82 -4.29
C VAL A 383 -11.08 -17.71 -4.88
N ILE A 384 -10.64 -18.65 -5.70
CA ILE A 384 -11.49 -19.55 -6.48
C ILE A 384 -11.25 -20.95 -5.93
N THR A 385 -12.33 -21.65 -5.60
CA THR A 385 -12.27 -23.00 -5.03
C THR A 385 -12.75 -24.03 -6.03
N GLY A 386 -12.13 -25.21 -6.01
CA GLY A 386 -12.52 -26.38 -6.77
C GLY A 386 -11.41 -27.43 -6.80
N PRO A 387 -11.54 -28.51 -7.57
CA PRO A 387 -10.51 -29.54 -7.63
C PRO A 387 -9.18 -28.96 -8.14
N PRO A 388 -8.02 -29.33 -7.57
CA PRO A 388 -6.72 -28.78 -7.98
C PRO A 388 -6.45 -28.87 -9.49
N GLN A 389 -6.89 -29.96 -10.12
CA GLN A 389 -6.76 -30.17 -11.57
C GLN A 389 -7.63 -29.20 -12.39
N SER A 390 -8.83 -28.86 -11.91
CA SER A 390 -9.71 -27.89 -12.58
C SER A 390 -9.18 -26.46 -12.45
N LEU A 391 -8.65 -26.11 -11.27
CA LEU A 391 -8.00 -24.82 -11.03
C LEU A 391 -6.71 -24.66 -11.85
N TYR A 392 -5.95 -25.74 -12.04
CA TYR A 392 -4.84 -25.75 -12.98
C TYR A 392 -5.30 -25.46 -14.42
N GLY A 393 -6.43 -26.04 -14.85
CA GLY A 393 -7.05 -25.71 -16.14
C GLY A 393 -7.42 -24.23 -16.27
N LEU A 394 -7.90 -23.60 -15.20
CA LEU A 394 -8.13 -22.15 -15.15
C LEU A 394 -6.80 -21.37 -15.29
N ASN A 395 -5.73 -21.78 -14.60
CA ASN A 395 -4.41 -21.16 -14.73
C ASN A 395 -3.88 -21.23 -16.17
N LEU A 396 -3.96 -22.39 -16.84
CA LEU A 396 -3.56 -22.52 -18.25
C LEU A 396 -4.27 -21.52 -19.17
N ARG A 397 -5.54 -21.23 -18.89
CA ARG A 397 -6.30 -20.20 -19.62
C ARG A 397 -5.79 -18.80 -19.31
N LEU A 398 -5.57 -18.50 -18.03
CA LEU A 398 -5.10 -17.20 -17.56
C LEU A 398 -3.68 -16.86 -18.04
N ARG A 399 -2.78 -17.84 -18.14
CA ARG A 399 -1.41 -17.67 -18.68
C ARG A 399 -1.39 -17.02 -20.06
N LYS A 400 -2.39 -17.31 -20.91
CA LYS A 400 -2.49 -16.76 -22.28
C LYS A 400 -2.73 -15.25 -22.29
N LEU A 401 -3.27 -14.70 -21.20
CA LEU A 401 -3.62 -13.29 -21.04
C LEU A 401 -2.55 -12.50 -20.27
N LYS A 402 -1.85 -13.20 -19.37
CA LYS A 402 -0.83 -12.63 -18.49
C LYS A 402 0.35 -12.09 -19.29
N ALA A 403 0.79 -10.89 -18.95
CA ALA A 403 2.05 -10.35 -19.44
C ALA A 403 3.22 -11.15 -18.84
N PRO A 404 4.23 -11.54 -19.64
CA PRO A 404 5.49 -12.04 -19.11
C PRO A 404 6.11 -11.04 -18.14
N SER A 405 6.77 -11.55 -17.10
CA SER A 405 7.48 -10.69 -16.14
C SER A 405 8.54 -9.86 -16.86
N GLY A 406 8.58 -8.55 -16.59
CA GLY A 406 9.55 -7.63 -17.19
C GLY A 406 9.25 -7.18 -18.63
N LEU A 407 8.10 -7.55 -19.23
CA LEU A 407 7.72 -7.03 -20.54
C LEU A 407 7.44 -5.51 -20.48
N ASP A 408 8.27 -4.72 -21.16
CA ASP A 408 8.02 -3.27 -21.32
C ASP A 408 6.90 -3.04 -22.34
N GLN A 409 5.84 -2.36 -21.89
CA GLN A 409 4.67 -2.01 -22.69
C GLN A 409 4.44 -0.49 -22.74
N ASN A 410 5.41 0.34 -22.33
CA ASN A 410 5.28 1.80 -22.26
C ASN A 410 5.04 2.45 -23.64
N ARG A 411 5.45 1.80 -24.72
CA ARG A 411 5.22 2.24 -26.12
C ARG A 411 4.04 1.52 -26.80
N VAL A 412 3.26 0.73 -26.05
CA VAL A 412 2.05 0.05 -26.51
C VAL A 412 0.85 0.82 -25.97
N PRO A 413 -0.14 1.19 -26.83
CA PRO A 413 -1.38 1.80 -26.38
C PRO A 413 -2.02 1.00 -25.24
N HIS A 414 -2.49 1.69 -24.20
CA HIS A 414 -2.90 1.07 -22.94
C HIS A 414 -3.92 -0.08 -23.13
N SER A 415 -4.93 0.11 -23.98
CA SER A 415 -5.98 -0.90 -24.24
C SER A 415 -5.47 -2.17 -24.93
N GLN A 416 -4.27 -2.13 -25.53
CA GLN A 416 -3.66 -3.24 -26.26
C GLN A 416 -2.60 -3.98 -25.44
N ARG A 417 -2.33 -3.53 -24.21
CA ARG A 417 -1.35 -4.15 -23.32
C ARG A 417 -1.86 -5.50 -22.82
N LYS A 418 -0.93 -6.44 -22.64
CA LYS A 418 -1.19 -7.66 -21.88
C LYS A 418 -1.43 -7.31 -20.41
N LEU A 419 -2.38 -8.01 -19.80
CA LEU A 419 -2.78 -7.77 -18.41
C LEU A 419 -1.69 -8.21 -17.44
N GLN A 420 -1.43 -7.38 -16.44
CA GLN A 420 -0.48 -7.68 -15.37
C GLN A 420 -1.23 -8.11 -14.11
N PHE A 421 -1.31 -9.42 -13.90
CA PHE A 421 -1.97 -10.00 -12.74
C PHE A 421 -1.22 -11.25 -12.25
N SER A 422 -1.51 -11.67 -11.03
CA SER A 422 -0.88 -12.85 -10.42
C SER A 422 -1.91 -13.89 -10.03
N THR A 423 -1.55 -15.15 -10.20
CA THR A 423 -2.31 -16.30 -9.72
C THR A 423 -1.38 -17.15 -8.85
N ARG A 424 -1.88 -17.64 -7.72
CA ARG A 424 -1.10 -18.49 -6.81
C ARG A 424 -2.03 -19.42 -6.04
N PHE A 425 -1.71 -20.71 -5.99
CA PHE A 425 -2.40 -21.66 -5.13
C PHE A 425 -2.12 -21.37 -3.66
N LEU A 426 -3.16 -21.49 -2.83
CA LEU A 426 -3.05 -21.32 -1.39
C LEU A 426 -2.63 -22.64 -0.74
N PRO A 427 -1.75 -22.64 0.27
CA PRO A 427 -1.31 -23.83 1.01
C PRO A 427 -2.41 -24.34 1.97
N ILE A 428 -3.53 -24.81 1.41
CA ILE A 428 -4.71 -25.29 2.14
C ILE A 428 -5.15 -26.61 1.52
N THR A 429 -5.50 -27.62 2.32
CA THR A 429 -5.90 -28.95 1.81
C THR A 429 -7.42 -29.13 1.62
N GLY A 430 -8.25 -28.23 2.15
CA GLY A 430 -9.71 -28.30 2.08
C GLY A 430 -10.33 -27.29 1.10
N PRO A 431 -11.37 -27.67 0.32
CA PRO A 431 -12.08 -26.76 -0.59
C PRO A 431 -13.14 -25.92 0.16
N PHE A 432 -12.72 -25.05 1.06
CA PHE A 432 -13.65 -24.22 1.85
C PHE A 432 -14.47 -23.25 0.99
N HIS A 433 -15.63 -22.85 1.54
CA HIS A 433 -16.57 -21.93 0.91
C HIS A 433 -17.06 -22.45 -0.45
N SER A 434 -17.43 -23.73 -0.50
CA SER A 434 -17.87 -24.38 -1.72
C SER A 434 -18.84 -25.53 -1.49
N GLU A 435 -19.60 -25.85 -2.53
CA GLU A 435 -20.54 -26.98 -2.56
C GLU A 435 -19.88 -28.34 -2.30
N TYR A 436 -18.54 -28.44 -2.49
CA TYR A 436 -17.78 -29.65 -2.18
C TYR A 436 -17.84 -30.06 -0.70
N LEU A 437 -18.13 -29.11 0.19
CA LEU A 437 -18.26 -29.36 1.62
C LEU A 437 -19.71 -29.39 2.10
N SER A 438 -20.72 -29.41 1.21
CA SER A 438 -22.14 -29.42 1.57
C SER A 438 -22.56 -30.56 2.53
N ALA A 439 -21.83 -31.67 2.54
CA ALA A 439 -22.07 -32.80 3.44
C ALA A 439 -21.38 -32.68 4.82
N ALA A 440 -20.43 -31.76 4.98
CA ALA A 440 -19.66 -31.60 6.22
C ALA A 440 -20.46 -30.93 7.37
N PRO A 441 -21.29 -29.89 7.13
CA PRO A 441 -21.99 -29.18 8.20
C PRO A 441 -22.80 -30.04 9.15
N GLU A 442 -23.59 -30.98 8.62
CA GLU A 442 -24.47 -31.83 9.44
C GLU A 442 -23.68 -32.72 10.40
N ASN A 443 -22.54 -33.27 9.95
CA ASN A 443 -21.71 -34.12 10.80
C ASN A 443 -20.91 -33.29 11.80
N ALA A 444 -20.41 -32.12 11.40
CA ALA A 444 -19.74 -31.19 12.31
C ALA A 444 -20.69 -30.72 13.42
N MET A 445 -21.94 -30.38 13.09
CA MET A 445 -22.94 -29.99 14.07
C MET A 445 -23.27 -31.10 15.06
N ARG A 446 -23.33 -32.37 14.63
CA ARG A 446 -23.53 -33.49 15.56
C ARG A 446 -22.42 -33.58 16.60
N ASP A 447 -21.16 -33.42 16.19
CA ASP A 447 -20.03 -33.44 17.11
C ASP A 447 -20.01 -32.22 18.01
N ILE A 448 -20.33 -31.04 17.48
CA ILE A 448 -20.42 -29.78 18.24
C ILE A 448 -21.45 -29.92 19.37
N VAL A 449 -22.65 -30.41 19.07
CA VAL A 449 -23.71 -30.62 20.06
C VAL A 449 -23.33 -31.73 21.05
N ALA A 450 -22.79 -32.86 20.57
CA ALA A 450 -22.43 -33.98 21.44
C ALA A 450 -21.34 -33.64 22.46
N ASN A 451 -20.46 -32.69 22.13
CA ASN A 451 -19.37 -32.25 23.01
C ASN A 451 -19.67 -30.92 23.74
N GLY A 452 -20.86 -30.33 23.55
CA GLY A 452 -21.24 -29.07 24.20
C GLY A 452 -20.45 -27.85 23.71
N TRP A 453 -20.00 -27.86 22.45
CA TRP A 453 -19.23 -26.79 21.81
C TRP A 453 -20.09 -25.69 21.18
N GLU A 454 -21.38 -25.65 21.51
CA GLU A 454 -22.31 -24.67 20.98
C GLU A 454 -21.97 -23.24 21.45
N LEU A 455 -21.98 -22.33 20.48
CA LEU A 455 -21.88 -20.88 20.62
C LEU A 455 -23.24 -20.24 20.31
N HIS A 456 -23.66 -19.27 21.11
CA HIS A 456 -24.99 -18.65 21.01
C HIS A 456 -24.92 -17.15 20.75
N ALA A 457 -25.84 -16.64 19.93
CA ALA A 457 -25.95 -15.21 19.64
C ALA A 457 -26.28 -14.37 20.88
N SER A 458 -26.97 -14.95 21.86
CA SER A 458 -27.29 -14.30 23.15
C SER A 458 -26.06 -13.93 23.98
N ASP A 459 -24.92 -14.56 23.71
CA ASP A 459 -23.68 -14.33 24.46
C ASP A 459 -22.91 -13.12 23.90
N LEU A 460 -23.24 -12.66 22.69
CA LEU A 460 -22.54 -11.58 22.00
C LEU A 460 -22.77 -10.23 22.69
N ARG A 461 -21.68 -9.56 23.07
CA ARG A 461 -21.70 -8.25 23.73
C ARG A 461 -21.34 -7.09 22.82
N ILE A 462 -20.68 -7.37 21.70
CA ILE A 462 -20.40 -6.43 20.62
C ILE A 462 -20.88 -7.02 19.29
N THR A 463 -21.07 -6.17 18.29
CA THR A 463 -21.50 -6.60 16.96
C THR A 463 -20.44 -7.47 16.31
N VAL A 464 -20.79 -8.72 16.01
CA VAL A 464 -20.02 -9.57 15.08
C VAL A 464 -20.63 -9.44 13.69
N VAL A 465 -19.82 -9.05 12.71
CA VAL A 465 -20.24 -8.90 11.31
C VAL A 465 -19.95 -10.18 10.55
N SER A 466 -20.94 -10.71 9.85
CA SER A 466 -20.80 -11.93 9.05
C SER A 466 -19.90 -11.72 7.84
N GLY A 467 -19.17 -12.77 7.47
CA GLY A 467 -18.25 -12.76 6.35
C GLY A 467 -18.94 -12.80 4.98
N ASP A 468 -20.14 -13.36 4.88
CA ASP A 468 -20.83 -13.64 3.61
C ASP A 468 -21.73 -12.50 3.12
N ASP A 469 -22.56 -11.95 4.00
CA ASP A 469 -23.56 -10.93 3.66
C ASP A 469 -23.28 -9.56 4.31
N GLY A 470 -22.37 -9.49 5.28
CA GLY A 470 -22.06 -8.27 6.04
C GLY A 470 -23.08 -7.89 7.11
N ASN A 471 -24.04 -8.77 7.42
CA ASN A 471 -25.04 -8.53 8.46
C ASN A 471 -24.49 -8.87 9.86
N SER A 472 -25.19 -8.44 10.91
CA SER A 472 -24.81 -8.81 12.27
C SER A 472 -25.23 -10.25 12.59
N LEU A 473 -24.33 -11.02 13.21
CA LEU A 473 -24.63 -12.35 13.73
C LEU A 473 -25.44 -12.34 15.05
N GLY A 474 -25.71 -11.16 15.63
CA GLY A 474 -26.45 -11.01 16.88
C GLY A 474 -27.91 -11.45 16.81
N GLU A 475 -28.48 -11.56 15.61
CA GLU A 475 -29.87 -11.94 15.38
C GLU A 475 -30.04 -13.39 14.89
N GLU A 476 -28.93 -14.13 14.78
CA GLU A 476 -28.93 -15.51 14.29
C GLU A 476 -29.55 -16.46 15.31
N LYS A 477 -30.58 -17.21 14.88
CA LYS A 477 -31.28 -18.17 15.75
C LYS A 477 -30.39 -19.34 16.15
N ASP A 478 -29.59 -19.83 15.21
CA ASP A 478 -28.61 -20.89 15.43
C ASP A 478 -27.25 -20.39 14.92
N LEU A 479 -26.55 -19.69 15.81
CA LEU A 479 -25.24 -19.13 15.52
C LEU A 479 -24.23 -20.23 15.18
N SER A 480 -24.25 -21.36 15.88
CA SER A 480 -23.31 -22.46 15.64
C SER A 480 -23.46 -23.03 14.24
N ARG A 481 -24.71 -23.27 13.81
CA ARG A 481 -24.99 -23.69 12.43
C ARG A 481 -24.53 -22.65 11.42
N LYS A 482 -24.86 -21.38 11.63
CA LYS A 482 -24.43 -20.28 10.74
C LYS A 482 -22.90 -20.23 10.61
N LEU A 483 -22.14 -20.40 11.70
CA LEU A 483 -20.68 -20.41 11.68
C LEU A 483 -20.13 -21.61 10.89
N VAL A 484 -20.70 -22.80 11.07
CA VAL A 484 -20.32 -23.99 10.31
C VAL A 484 -20.58 -23.81 8.82
N ASP A 485 -21.78 -23.33 8.44
CA ASP A 485 -22.13 -23.06 7.04
C ASP A 485 -21.24 -21.97 6.44
N SER A 486 -20.87 -20.96 7.22
CA SER A 486 -20.00 -19.85 6.81
C SER A 486 -18.59 -20.29 6.43
N LEU A 487 -18.05 -21.32 7.09
CA LEU A 487 -16.75 -21.91 6.74
C LEU A 487 -16.86 -22.91 5.59
N CYS A 488 -17.85 -23.79 5.65
CA CYS A 488 -17.94 -24.91 4.71
C CYS A 488 -18.41 -24.45 3.32
N VAL A 489 -19.50 -23.69 3.25
CA VAL A 489 -20.27 -23.53 2.00
C VAL A 489 -20.38 -22.08 1.56
N LEU A 490 -20.68 -21.15 2.48
CA LEU A 490 -20.97 -19.77 2.11
C LEU A 490 -19.70 -19.02 1.69
N PRO A 491 -19.78 -18.11 0.70
CA PRO A 491 -18.64 -17.30 0.29
C PRO A 491 -18.26 -16.26 1.35
N VAL A 492 -17.08 -15.66 1.21
CA VAL A 492 -16.66 -14.51 2.03
C VAL A 492 -16.57 -13.27 1.16
N ASP A 493 -17.31 -12.22 1.51
CA ASP A 493 -17.19 -10.86 0.99
C ASP A 493 -16.53 -9.96 2.04
N TRP A 494 -15.19 -9.92 2.01
CA TRP A 494 -14.38 -9.21 3.00
C TRP A 494 -14.59 -7.68 2.95
N ILE A 495 -14.99 -7.16 1.77
CA ILE A 495 -15.29 -5.74 1.61
C ILE A 495 -16.51 -5.38 2.45
N LYS A 496 -17.59 -6.18 2.36
CA LYS A 496 -18.81 -5.99 3.18
C LYS A 496 -18.56 -6.25 4.65
N ALA A 497 -17.87 -7.34 5.00
CA ALA A 497 -17.57 -7.69 6.38
C ALA A 497 -16.79 -6.59 7.13
N THR A 498 -16.00 -5.80 6.41
CA THR A 498 -15.21 -4.68 6.97
C THR A 498 -15.81 -3.30 6.67
N ALA A 499 -17.06 -3.20 6.20
CA ALA A 499 -17.71 -1.93 5.82
C ALA A 499 -18.35 -1.17 6.99
N VAL A 500 -17.97 -1.47 8.24
CA VAL A 500 -18.53 -0.80 9.43
C VAL A 500 -18.16 0.69 9.44
N GLU A 501 -19.15 1.56 9.56
CA GLU A 501 -18.94 3.00 9.50
C GLU A 501 -18.17 3.54 10.71
N GLY A 502 -17.30 4.52 10.43
CA GLY A 502 -16.59 5.31 11.43
C GLY A 502 -15.45 4.57 12.14
N ILE A 503 -15.10 3.36 11.73
CA ILE A 503 -13.90 2.67 12.23
C ILE A 503 -12.66 3.50 11.90
N THR A 504 -11.78 3.66 12.89
CA THR A 504 -10.51 4.38 12.75
C THR A 504 -9.31 3.44 12.78
N HIS A 505 -9.45 2.31 13.47
CA HIS A 505 -8.39 1.34 13.68
C HIS A 505 -8.96 -0.08 13.55
N PHE A 506 -8.31 -0.91 12.74
CA PHE A 506 -8.46 -2.36 12.82
C PHE A 506 -7.34 -2.95 13.67
N VAL A 507 -7.67 -3.94 14.50
CA VAL A 507 -6.69 -4.74 15.24
C VAL A 507 -6.76 -6.17 14.73
N ASP A 508 -5.68 -6.62 14.07
CA ASP A 508 -5.57 -7.95 13.50
C ASP A 508 -4.94 -8.92 14.49
N PHE A 509 -5.73 -9.89 14.93
CA PHE A 509 -5.30 -11.01 15.77
C PHE A 509 -4.99 -12.27 14.95
N GLY A 510 -5.20 -12.23 13.64
CA GLY A 510 -4.92 -13.31 12.72
C GLY A 510 -3.43 -13.55 12.49
N PRO A 511 -3.07 -14.77 12.03
CA PRO A 511 -1.70 -15.08 11.70
C PRO A 511 -1.21 -14.40 10.42
N GLY A 512 0.11 -14.33 10.27
CA GLY A 512 0.80 -13.96 9.04
C GLY A 512 1.22 -12.50 8.94
N GLY A 513 1.01 -11.69 9.99
CA GLY A 513 1.44 -10.29 10.07
C GLY A 513 1.09 -9.48 8.82
N VAL A 514 2.09 -8.94 8.13
CA VAL A 514 1.92 -8.13 6.90
C VAL A 514 1.30 -8.93 5.75
N SER A 515 1.51 -10.24 5.70
CA SER A 515 0.93 -11.16 4.70
C SER A 515 -0.46 -11.67 5.09
N GLY A 516 -0.89 -11.42 6.33
CA GLY A 516 -2.18 -11.79 6.89
C GLY A 516 -3.32 -10.85 6.48
N ILE A 517 -4.46 -11.00 7.17
CA ILE A 517 -5.67 -10.24 6.83
C ILE A 517 -5.55 -8.75 7.16
N GLY A 518 -4.71 -8.37 8.12
CA GLY A 518 -4.40 -6.98 8.42
C GLY A 518 -3.76 -6.26 7.24
N GLY A 519 -2.78 -6.88 6.58
CA GLY A 519 -2.17 -6.33 5.37
C GLY A 519 -3.14 -6.24 4.19
N LEU A 520 -4.04 -7.22 4.02
CA LEU A 520 -5.12 -7.16 3.04
C LEU A 520 -6.10 -6.01 3.33
N THR A 521 -6.54 -5.90 4.57
CA THR A 521 -7.50 -4.88 5.02
C THR A 521 -6.91 -3.48 4.85
N ASN A 522 -5.63 -3.30 5.17
CA ASN A 522 -4.93 -2.04 4.95
C ASN A 522 -4.96 -1.60 3.48
N ARG A 523 -4.71 -2.52 2.54
CA ARG A 523 -4.79 -2.21 1.10
C ARG A 523 -6.22 -1.84 0.67
N ASN A 524 -7.24 -2.54 1.17
CA ASN A 524 -8.64 -2.23 0.84
C ASN A 524 -9.11 -0.89 1.43
N LYS A 525 -8.52 -0.48 2.56
CA LYS A 525 -8.90 0.75 3.29
C LYS A 525 -7.93 1.91 3.05
N GLU A 526 -6.99 1.76 2.11
CA GLU A 526 -6.03 2.80 1.77
C GLU A 526 -6.77 4.11 1.42
N GLY A 527 -6.34 5.22 2.04
CA GLY A 527 -6.95 6.53 1.81
C GLY A 527 -8.27 6.80 2.53
N THR A 528 -8.80 5.86 3.31
CA THR A 528 -10.08 6.03 4.04
C THR A 528 -9.90 6.57 5.46
N GLY A 529 -8.67 6.80 5.92
CA GLY A 529 -8.38 7.26 7.29
C GLY A 529 -8.24 6.15 8.33
N VAL A 530 -8.22 4.91 7.88
CA VAL A 530 -8.19 3.73 8.74
C VAL A 530 -6.76 3.24 8.93
N ARG A 531 -6.33 3.09 10.18
CA ARG A 531 -5.06 2.44 10.55
C ARG A 531 -5.27 0.95 10.83
N VAL A 532 -4.28 0.12 10.55
CA VAL A 532 -4.30 -1.29 10.94
C VAL A 532 -3.15 -1.57 11.90
N ILE A 533 -3.45 -2.25 13.01
CA ILE A 533 -2.50 -2.69 14.03
C ILE A 533 -2.42 -4.21 13.99
N LEU A 534 -1.21 -4.76 13.83
CA LEU A 534 -0.96 -6.19 13.85
C LEU A 534 -0.69 -6.63 15.30
N ALA A 535 -1.67 -7.29 15.94
CA ALA A 535 -1.54 -7.77 17.31
C ALA A 535 -0.60 -8.98 17.44
N GLY A 536 -0.36 -9.71 16.35
CA GLY A 536 0.57 -10.84 16.31
C GLY A 536 2.03 -10.45 16.18
N ALA A 537 2.33 -9.33 15.51
CA ALA A 537 3.69 -8.99 15.09
C ALA A 537 4.39 -7.98 16.02
N LEU A 538 5.59 -8.33 16.52
CA LEU A 538 6.44 -7.44 17.32
C LEU A 538 7.10 -6.31 16.51
N GLU A 539 7.10 -6.43 15.19
CA GLU A 539 7.62 -5.43 14.26
C GLU A 539 6.79 -5.39 12.98
N SER A 540 6.92 -4.31 12.21
CA SER A 540 6.32 -4.19 10.89
C SER A 540 7.30 -3.50 9.95
N SER A 541 7.59 -4.14 8.82
CA SER A 541 8.38 -3.56 7.74
C SER A 541 7.59 -2.56 6.89
N ASN A 542 6.26 -2.51 7.06
CA ASN A 542 5.38 -1.61 6.33
C ASN A 542 5.01 -0.40 7.23
N PRO A 543 5.39 0.83 6.88
CA PRO A 543 5.10 2.03 7.68
C PRO A 543 3.59 2.33 7.80
N ASP A 544 2.76 1.82 6.88
CA ASP A 544 1.31 1.98 6.90
C ASP A 544 0.61 1.04 7.89
N LEU A 545 1.34 0.10 8.47
CA LEU A 545 0.87 -0.84 9.49
C LEU A 545 1.57 -0.56 10.82
N SER A 546 0.82 -0.57 11.93
CA SER A 546 1.41 -0.52 13.27
C SER A 546 1.66 -1.95 13.79
N ALA A 547 2.77 -2.14 14.49
CA ALA A 547 3.06 -3.39 15.19
C ALA A 547 2.39 -3.43 16.57
N LYS A 548 2.54 -4.55 17.28
CA LYS A 548 1.91 -4.84 18.57
C LYS A 548 2.15 -3.79 19.65
N ALA A 549 3.32 -3.13 19.66
CA ALA A 549 3.65 -2.08 20.63
C ALA A 549 2.63 -0.93 20.65
N ALA A 550 1.98 -0.63 19.51
CA ALA A 550 0.96 0.42 19.44
C ALA A 550 -0.30 0.14 20.28
N LEU A 551 -0.54 -1.12 20.67
CA LEU A 551 -1.65 -1.49 21.55
C LEU A 551 -1.37 -1.16 23.02
N PHE A 552 -0.11 -0.96 23.38
CA PHE A 552 0.34 -0.83 24.77
C PHE A 552 1.01 0.51 25.09
N ASP A 553 1.28 1.33 24.07
CA ASP A 553 1.93 2.61 24.26
C ASP A 553 1.03 3.62 25.00
N THR A 554 1.56 4.19 26.07
CA THR A 554 0.87 5.13 26.96
C THR A 554 1.00 6.59 26.52
N ARG A 555 1.86 6.91 25.56
CA ARG A 555 2.09 8.28 25.07
C ARG A 555 0.95 8.71 24.16
N ALA A 556 0.28 9.84 24.43
CA ALA A 556 -0.78 10.34 23.56
C ALA A 556 -0.34 10.54 22.09
N SER A 557 0.93 10.89 21.87
CA SER A 557 1.50 11.09 20.54
C SER A 557 1.77 9.80 19.76
N SER A 558 1.62 8.62 20.37
CA SER A 558 1.86 7.32 19.71
C SER A 558 0.69 6.85 18.86
N VAL A 559 -0.52 7.41 19.07
CA VAL A 559 -1.71 7.01 18.34
C VAL A 559 -1.68 7.60 16.93
N VAL A 560 -1.43 6.75 15.94
CA VAL A 560 -1.29 7.12 14.54
C VAL A 560 -2.60 6.88 13.79
N TYR A 561 -3.10 7.91 13.12
CA TYR A 561 -4.22 7.79 12.18
C TYR A 561 -3.70 7.83 10.75
N SER A 562 -4.22 6.94 9.89
CA SER A 562 -3.92 6.98 8.46
C SER A 562 -4.53 8.22 7.79
N GLN A 563 -3.98 8.62 6.65
CA GLN A 563 -4.56 9.71 5.86
C GLN A 563 -5.96 9.35 5.37
N ASN A 564 -6.87 10.32 5.41
CA ASN A 564 -8.17 10.23 4.77
C ASN A 564 -8.16 11.21 3.60
N TRP A 565 -8.00 10.71 2.38
CA TRP A 565 -7.77 11.57 1.23
C TRP A 565 -8.93 12.51 0.95
N GLN A 566 -10.16 12.08 1.23
CA GLN A 566 -11.33 12.93 1.09
C GLN A 566 -11.30 14.07 2.11
N ARG A 567 -11.05 13.79 3.39
CA ARG A 567 -10.97 14.81 4.45
C ARG A 567 -9.82 15.78 4.22
N ASP A 568 -8.68 15.24 3.80
CA ASP A 568 -7.39 15.93 3.79
C ASP A 568 -7.20 16.76 2.50
N TYR A 569 -7.70 16.28 1.35
CA TYR A 569 -7.44 16.89 0.05
C TYR A 569 -8.69 17.32 -0.73
N ALA A 570 -9.91 16.99 -0.29
CA ALA A 570 -11.10 17.51 -0.99
C ALA A 570 -11.17 19.05 -0.90
N PRO A 571 -11.61 19.71 -1.98
CA PRO A 571 -11.68 21.16 -2.05
C PRO A 571 -12.63 21.70 -0.97
N ARG A 572 -12.21 22.80 -0.34
CA ARG A 572 -13.06 23.56 0.58
C ARG A 572 -13.37 24.93 -0.02
N LEU A 573 -14.30 25.63 0.58
CA LEU A 573 -14.56 27.03 0.26
C LEU A 573 -14.03 27.91 1.41
N VAL A 574 -13.27 28.93 1.06
CA VAL A 574 -12.76 29.92 2.01
C VAL A 574 -13.09 31.33 1.53
N ARG A 575 -13.16 32.29 2.44
CA ARG A 575 -13.22 33.72 2.10
C ARG A 575 -11.94 34.39 2.55
N THR A 576 -11.34 35.21 1.70
CA THR A 576 -10.21 36.02 2.12
C THR A 576 -10.71 37.37 2.64
N GLU A 577 -10.10 37.86 3.71
CA GLU A 577 -10.46 39.15 4.31
C GLU A 577 -10.19 40.32 3.36
N ALA A 578 -9.17 40.17 2.49
CA ALA A 578 -8.73 41.21 1.57
C ALA A 578 -9.74 41.55 0.47
N ASP A 579 -10.52 40.58 -0.04
CA ASP A 579 -11.49 40.82 -1.12
C ASP A 579 -12.93 40.37 -0.80
N GLY A 580 -13.14 39.65 0.31
CA GLY A 580 -14.44 39.13 0.73
C GLY A 580 -15.04 38.05 -0.19
N ARG A 581 -14.31 37.62 -1.23
CA ARG A 581 -14.78 36.67 -2.25
C ARG A 581 -14.60 35.24 -1.78
N LEU A 582 -15.43 34.34 -2.34
CA LEU A 582 -15.28 32.90 -2.15
C LEU A 582 -14.17 32.38 -3.07
N HIS A 583 -13.26 31.60 -2.49
CA HIS A 583 -12.17 30.93 -3.18
C HIS A 583 -12.23 29.43 -2.93
N ILE A 584 -11.81 28.65 -3.92
CA ILE A 584 -11.65 27.20 -3.79
C ILE A 584 -10.30 26.95 -3.13
N ASP A 585 -10.32 26.28 -1.98
CA ASP A 585 -9.16 26.00 -1.15
C ASP A 585 -8.65 24.57 -1.38
N THR A 586 -7.47 24.48 -2.00
CA THR A 586 -6.73 23.26 -2.28
C THR A 586 -5.23 23.50 -2.06
N PRO A 587 -4.39 22.46 -2.00
CA PRO A 587 -2.94 22.65 -1.97
C PRO A 587 -2.42 23.53 -3.13
N MET A 588 -2.99 23.41 -4.34
CA MET A 588 -2.61 24.24 -5.48
C MET A 588 -2.98 25.71 -5.29
N SER A 589 -4.20 26.00 -4.82
CA SER A 589 -4.63 27.39 -4.67
C SER A 589 -3.91 28.10 -3.53
N ARG A 590 -3.58 27.38 -2.43
CA ARG A 590 -2.72 27.89 -1.35
C ARG A 590 -1.30 28.19 -1.84
N LEU A 591 -0.71 27.32 -2.66
CA LEU A 591 0.63 27.50 -3.20
C LEU A 591 0.71 28.70 -4.15
N LEU A 592 -0.23 28.79 -5.09
CA LEU A 592 -0.18 29.77 -6.17
C LEU A 592 -0.85 31.11 -5.80
N GLY A 593 -1.70 31.13 -4.77
CA GLY A 593 -2.55 32.29 -4.45
C GLY A 593 -3.58 32.58 -5.55
N LYS A 594 -3.97 31.55 -6.31
CA LYS A 594 -4.83 31.63 -7.50
C LYS A 594 -5.85 30.49 -7.50
N PRO A 595 -6.97 30.57 -8.26
CA PRO A 595 -7.87 29.44 -8.42
C PRO A 595 -7.11 28.18 -8.87
N PRO A 596 -7.54 26.96 -8.47
CA PRO A 596 -6.87 25.70 -8.79
C PRO A 596 -7.13 25.24 -10.24
N VAL A 597 -7.04 26.19 -11.17
CA VAL A 597 -7.23 26.06 -12.61
C VAL A 597 -6.06 26.78 -13.26
N MET A 598 -5.30 26.07 -14.09
CA MET A 598 -4.16 26.64 -14.80
C MET A 598 -4.20 26.41 -16.31
N VAL A 599 -3.52 27.27 -17.06
CA VAL A 599 -3.21 27.08 -18.47
C VAL A 599 -1.78 26.56 -18.61
N ALA A 600 -1.63 25.36 -19.17
CA ALA A 600 -0.31 24.75 -19.35
C ALA A 600 0.49 25.42 -20.48
N GLY A 601 1.81 25.25 -20.44
CA GLY A 601 2.71 25.72 -21.48
C GLY A 601 2.48 24.99 -22.80
N MET A 602 2.10 25.74 -23.84
CA MET A 602 1.82 25.21 -25.18
C MET A 602 2.57 26.04 -26.22
N THR A 603 3.46 25.39 -26.98
CA THR A 603 4.39 26.08 -27.89
C THR A 603 3.75 27.11 -28.83
N PRO A 604 2.68 26.79 -29.58
CA PRO A 604 2.10 27.78 -30.49
C PRO A 604 1.19 28.81 -29.79
N SER A 605 0.64 28.49 -28.62
CA SER A 605 -0.42 29.27 -27.99
C SER A 605 0.09 30.18 -26.87
N THR A 606 0.86 29.64 -25.92
CA THR A 606 1.34 30.38 -24.73
C THR A 606 2.71 31.02 -24.93
N ILE A 607 3.13 31.23 -26.18
CA ILE A 607 4.26 32.10 -26.54
C ILE A 607 3.83 33.58 -26.65
N SER A 608 2.53 33.83 -26.85
CA SER A 608 1.97 35.17 -27.00
C SER A 608 1.94 35.90 -25.65
N GLU A 609 2.61 37.04 -25.58
CA GLU A 609 2.57 37.97 -24.45
C GLU A 609 1.16 38.48 -24.18
N VAL A 610 0.35 38.67 -25.22
CA VAL A 610 -1.03 39.14 -25.10
C VAL A 610 -1.90 38.08 -24.44
N PHE A 611 -1.78 36.83 -24.90
CA PHE A 611 -2.55 35.73 -24.31
C PHE A 611 -2.11 35.44 -22.88
N VAL A 612 -0.79 35.35 -22.63
CA VAL A 612 -0.25 35.10 -21.29
C VAL A 612 -0.67 36.19 -20.30
N SER A 613 -0.50 37.46 -20.66
CA SER A 613 -0.91 38.58 -19.79
C SER A 613 -2.43 38.65 -19.58
N ALA A 614 -3.25 38.29 -20.58
CA ALA A 614 -4.70 38.21 -20.43
C ALA A 614 -5.12 37.17 -19.39
N VAL A 615 -4.54 35.96 -19.43
CA VAL A 615 -4.84 34.90 -18.46
C VAL A 615 -4.36 35.28 -17.05
N MET A 616 -3.18 35.92 -16.94
CA MET A 616 -2.66 36.41 -15.66
C MET A 616 -3.58 37.47 -15.03
N ARG A 617 -4.06 38.44 -15.81
CA ARG A 617 -5.02 39.47 -15.36
C ARG A 617 -6.39 38.91 -15.02
N ALA A 618 -6.81 37.84 -15.69
CA ALA A 618 -8.01 37.11 -15.33
C ALA A 618 -7.87 36.35 -13.99
N GLY A 619 -6.67 36.34 -13.38
CA GLY A 619 -6.42 35.77 -12.06
C GLY A 619 -5.94 34.31 -12.09
N TYR A 620 -5.76 33.71 -13.26
CA TYR A 620 -5.37 32.31 -13.40
C TYR A 620 -3.86 32.14 -13.54
N HIS A 621 -3.36 30.95 -13.22
CA HIS A 621 -1.97 30.58 -13.44
C HIS A 621 -1.75 30.16 -14.90
N ILE A 622 -0.64 30.57 -15.51
CA ILE A 622 -0.28 30.21 -16.87
C ILE A 622 1.24 30.09 -17.02
N GLU A 623 1.67 29.13 -17.83
CA GLU A 623 3.08 28.96 -18.19
C GLU A 623 3.39 29.62 -19.55
N LEU A 624 4.33 30.57 -19.54
CA LEU A 624 4.94 31.07 -20.77
C LEU A 624 5.73 29.92 -21.43
N SER A 625 5.43 29.60 -22.67
CA SER A 625 6.15 28.56 -23.38
C SER A 625 7.56 29.04 -23.78
N GLY A 626 8.59 28.36 -23.30
CA GLY A 626 9.98 28.57 -23.70
C GLY A 626 10.25 28.17 -25.16
N GLY A 627 9.44 27.30 -25.77
CA GLY A 627 9.76 26.66 -27.06
C GLY A 627 9.98 27.58 -28.28
N GLY A 628 9.69 28.87 -28.22
CA GLY A 628 10.00 29.83 -29.30
C GLY A 628 10.88 31.01 -28.91
N HIS A 629 11.67 30.88 -27.84
CA HIS A 629 12.65 31.88 -27.43
C HIS A 629 14.08 31.34 -27.61
N PHE A 630 14.72 31.72 -28.70
CA PHE A 630 16.00 31.15 -29.16
C PHE A 630 17.24 31.92 -28.68
N SER A 631 17.06 32.97 -27.88
CA SER A 631 18.14 33.75 -27.27
C SER A 631 17.67 34.41 -25.96
N GLU A 632 18.61 34.75 -25.08
CA GLU A 632 18.30 35.48 -23.84
C GLU A 632 17.61 36.83 -24.09
N PRO A 633 18.05 37.68 -25.05
CA PRO A 633 17.37 38.94 -25.35
C PRO A 633 15.90 38.73 -25.78
N MET A 634 15.60 37.69 -26.58
CA MET A 634 14.23 37.38 -26.97
C MET A 634 13.37 37.00 -25.77
N LEU A 635 13.90 36.20 -24.85
CA LEU A 635 13.18 35.80 -23.64
C LEU A 635 12.91 37.02 -22.73
N ARG A 636 13.94 37.86 -22.51
CA ARG A 636 13.82 39.08 -21.71
C ARG A 636 12.80 40.06 -22.28
N ASP A 637 12.85 40.32 -23.58
CA ASP A 637 11.87 41.17 -24.29
C ASP A 637 10.45 40.61 -24.12
N LYS A 638 10.28 39.29 -24.22
CA LYS A 638 8.96 38.68 -24.01
C LYS A 638 8.44 38.87 -22.59
N VAL A 639 9.29 38.61 -21.59
CA VAL A 639 8.93 38.76 -20.18
C VAL A 639 8.62 40.24 -19.87
N ASP A 640 9.42 41.18 -20.35
CA ASP A 640 9.18 42.62 -20.19
C ASP A 640 7.84 43.05 -20.79
N LYS A 641 7.50 42.58 -21.99
CA LYS A 641 6.18 42.84 -22.60
C LYS A 641 5.03 42.27 -21.78
N ILE A 642 5.17 41.09 -21.20
CA ILE A 642 4.16 40.51 -20.30
C ILE A 642 4.00 41.39 -19.05
N LEU A 643 5.11 41.76 -18.41
CA LEU A 643 5.11 42.55 -17.17
C LEU A 643 4.51 43.95 -17.36
N LYS A 644 4.67 44.55 -18.54
CA LYS A 644 4.01 45.82 -18.90
C LYS A 644 2.49 45.71 -19.07
N LEU A 645 1.97 44.50 -19.26
CA LEU A 645 0.54 44.23 -19.52
C LEU A 645 -0.20 43.65 -18.30
N VAL A 646 0.49 43.39 -17.18
CA VAL A 646 -0.11 42.80 -15.97
C VAL A 646 0.09 43.70 -14.76
N ASP A 647 -0.75 43.52 -13.73
CA ASP A 647 -0.65 44.30 -12.50
C ASP A 647 0.59 43.91 -11.66
N PRO A 648 1.20 44.86 -10.93
CA PRO A 648 2.32 44.57 -10.03
C PRO A 648 2.01 43.47 -9.02
N GLY A 649 2.99 42.60 -8.77
CA GLY A 649 2.88 41.49 -7.82
C GLY A 649 2.57 40.13 -8.47
N LEU A 650 2.30 40.09 -9.78
CA LEU A 650 2.13 38.85 -10.53
C LEU A 650 3.48 38.31 -11.01
N GLY A 651 3.75 37.03 -10.74
CA GLY A 651 4.96 36.36 -11.20
C GLY A 651 4.78 35.62 -12.54
N VAL A 652 5.92 35.33 -13.18
CA VAL A 652 5.99 34.61 -14.46
C VAL A 652 6.55 33.21 -14.23
N SER A 653 5.81 32.20 -14.66
CA SER A 653 6.27 30.82 -14.77
C SER A 653 6.57 30.46 -16.21
N ILE A 654 7.67 29.75 -16.44
CA ILE A 654 8.09 29.33 -17.79
C ILE A 654 8.08 27.81 -17.90
N ASN A 655 7.50 27.29 -18.98
CA ASN A 655 7.64 25.90 -19.39
C ASN A 655 8.82 25.77 -20.36
N SER A 656 9.91 25.11 -19.92
CA SER A 656 11.09 24.82 -20.74
C SER A 656 11.19 23.33 -21.07
N ILE A 657 11.75 23.00 -22.23
CA ILE A 657 11.83 21.64 -22.74
C ILE A 657 13.25 21.11 -22.50
N TYR A 658 13.43 20.29 -21.47
CA TYR A 658 14.76 19.79 -21.06
C TYR A 658 15.44 18.94 -22.15
N ILE A 659 14.66 18.18 -22.92
CA ILE A 659 15.17 17.37 -24.04
C ILE A 659 15.66 18.19 -25.24
N ASN A 660 15.54 19.52 -25.20
CA ASN A 660 16.15 20.43 -26.17
C ASN A 660 17.32 21.18 -25.49
N PRO A 661 18.55 20.62 -25.51
CA PRO A 661 19.69 21.20 -24.81
C PRO A 661 20.04 22.62 -25.27
N PHE A 662 19.80 22.93 -26.55
CA PHE A 662 20.06 24.26 -27.11
C PHE A 662 19.21 25.32 -26.42
N LEU A 663 17.89 25.09 -26.32
CA LEU A 663 16.99 26.02 -25.63
C LEU A 663 17.24 26.03 -24.12
N TRP A 664 17.46 24.86 -23.52
CA TRP A 664 17.69 24.75 -22.07
C TRP A 664 18.92 25.58 -21.62
N ASN A 665 20.05 25.45 -22.33
CA ASN A 665 21.30 26.14 -21.99
C ASN A 665 21.22 27.66 -22.13
N ILE A 666 20.20 28.18 -22.83
CA ILE A 666 19.92 29.61 -22.95
C ILE A 666 18.92 30.05 -21.89
N GLN A 667 17.79 29.33 -21.80
CA GLN A 667 16.63 29.75 -21.02
C GLN A 667 16.88 29.57 -19.52
N TYR A 668 17.44 28.43 -19.11
CA TYR A 668 17.61 28.11 -17.69
C TYR A 668 18.53 29.11 -16.96
N PRO A 669 19.73 29.42 -17.45
CA PRO A 669 20.57 30.46 -16.84
C PRO A 669 19.93 31.85 -16.89
N ALA A 670 19.30 32.22 -18.00
CA ALA A 670 18.64 33.52 -18.15
C ALA A 670 17.52 33.72 -17.11
N MET A 671 16.71 32.69 -16.86
CA MET A 671 15.67 32.72 -15.83
C MET A 671 16.23 33.00 -14.43
N GLN A 672 17.35 32.36 -14.08
CA GLN A 672 18.00 32.58 -12.79
C GLN A 672 18.59 33.99 -12.69
N THR A 673 19.23 34.48 -13.75
CA THR A 673 19.78 35.84 -13.81
C THR A 673 18.67 36.88 -13.66
N MET A 674 17.60 36.78 -14.45
CA MET A 674 16.42 37.65 -14.34
C MET A 674 15.84 37.66 -12.92
N ARG A 675 15.76 36.50 -12.26
CA ARG A 675 15.28 36.42 -10.88
C ARG A 675 16.20 37.17 -9.89
N ARG A 676 17.53 37.04 -10.03
CA ARG A 676 18.49 37.78 -9.21
C ARG A 676 18.42 39.29 -9.43
N GLU A 677 18.07 39.72 -10.64
CA GLU A 677 17.85 41.13 -11.00
C GLU A 677 16.53 41.70 -10.45
N GLY A 678 15.70 40.87 -9.79
CA GLY A 678 14.42 41.29 -9.21
C GLY A 678 13.22 41.15 -10.14
N ILE A 679 13.40 40.59 -11.35
CA ILE A 679 12.29 40.22 -12.23
C ILE A 679 11.50 39.09 -11.55
N PRO A 680 10.15 39.14 -11.52
CA PRO A 680 9.33 38.22 -10.74
C PRO A 680 9.18 36.84 -11.42
N MET A 681 10.29 36.19 -11.74
CA MET A 681 10.33 34.79 -12.16
C MET A 681 9.96 33.90 -10.97
N GLU A 682 8.79 33.25 -11.00
CA GLU A 682 8.24 32.56 -9.83
C GLU A 682 8.33 31.03 -9.92
N GLY A 683 8.26 30.47 -11.13
CA GLY A 683 8.18 29.04 -11.34
C GLY A 683 8.88 28.57 -12.61
N LEU A 684 9.36 27.33 -12.55
CA LEU A 684 9.95 26.61 -13.68
C LEU A 684 9.14 25.34 -13.90
N CYS A 685 8.60 25.13 -15.09
CA CYS A 685 8.06 23.84 -15.50
C CYS A 685 9.02 23.16 -16.47
N ILE A 686 9.34 21.90 -16.21
CA ILE A 686 10.10 21.04 -17.13
C ILE A 686 9.10 20.19 -17.91
N GLY A 687 8.97 20.50 -19.20
CA GLY A 687 8.11 19.78 -20.14
C GLY A 687 8.83 18.68 -20.90
N ALA A 688 8.03 17.77 -21.50
CA ALA A 688 8.48 16.63 -22.30
C ALA A 688 9.37 15.63 -21.54
N GLY A 689 9.02 15.34 -20.28
CA GLY A 689 9.66 14.33 -19.44
C GLY A 689 10.18 14.90 -18.12
N VAL A 690 10.72 14.00 -17.29
CA VAL A 690 11.35 14.33 -16.01
C VAL A 690 12.84 14.00 -16.14
N PRO A 691 13.78 14.94 -15.84
CA PRO A 691 15.21 14.66 -15.84
C PRO A 691 15.57 13.56 -14.83
N SER A 692 16.84 13.13 -14.80
CA SER A 692 17.28 12.15 -13.80
C SER A 692 17.08 12.67 -12.38
N TYR A 693 17.12 11.75 -11.41
CA TYR A 693 17.01 12.08 -10.00
C TYR A 693 18.05 13.13 -9.59
N GLU A 694 19.32 12.92 -9.93
CA GLU A 694 20.44 13.79 -9.56
C GLU A 694 20.29 15.18 -10.19
N VAL A 695 20.00 15.23 -11.49
CA VAL A 695 19.83 16.48 -12.23
C VAL A 695 18.66 17.29 -11.66
N THR A 696 17.54 16.65 -11.37
CA THR A 696 16.37 17.37 -10.86
C THR A 696 16.63 17.92 -9.45
N ASN A 697 17.32 17.17 -8.59
CA ASN A 697 17.75 17.64 -7.28
C ASN A 697 18.69 18.85 -7.39
N GLU A 698 19.64 18.83 -8.32
CA GLU A 698 20.54 19.96 -8.57
C GLU A 698 19.78 21.21 -9.05
N ILE A 699 18.84 21.02 -9.98
CA ILE A 699 17.95 22.10 -10.45
C ILE A 699 17.17 22.70 -9.28
N ILE A 700 16.53 21.86 -8.46
CA ILE A 700 15.75 22.32 -7.29
C ILE A 700 16.62 23.11 -6.32
N ALA A 701 17.80 22.59 -5.97
CA ALA A 701 18.73 23.28 -5.07
C ALA A 701 19.12 24.67 -5.63
N SER A 702 19.38 24.73 -6.94
CA SER A 702 19.81 25.94 -7.64
C SER A 702 18.69 27.00 -7.74
N ILE A 703 17.48 26.62 -8.17
CA ILE A 703 16.35 27.57 -8.27
C ILE A 703 15.84 28.01 -6.90
N ARG A 704 15.90 27.13 -5.89
CA ARG A 704 15.59 27.47 -4.49
C ARG A 704 16.53 28.53 -3.95
N ALA A 705 17.84 28.40 -4.19
CA ALA A 705 18.84 29.37 -3.77
C ALA A 705 18.63 30.76 -4.42
N VAL A 706 18.08 30.78 -5.65
CA VAL A 706 17.76 32.01 -6.38
C VAL A 706 16.37 32.57 -6.01
N GLY A 707 15.55 31.81 -5.27
CA GLY A 707 14.26 32.27 -4.75
C GLY A 707 13.07 32.00 -5.67
N PHE A 708 13.12 30.97 -6.52
CA PHE A 708 11.92 30.41 -7.17
C PHE A 708 11.01 29.78 -6.11
N ARG A 709 9.69 29.80 -6.36
CA ARG A 709 8.68 29.32 -5.40
C ARG A 709 8.24 27.89 -5.62
N HIS A 710 8.31 27.39 -6.85
CA HIS A 710 7.88 26.04 -7.19
C HIS A 710 8.55 25.53 -8.47
N ILE A 711 8.52 24.21 -8.65
CA ILE A 711 8.85 23.54 -9.91
C ILE A 711 7.66 22.72 -10.40
N GLY A 712 7.38 22.75 -11.70
CA GLY A 712 6.42 21.86 -12.37
C GLY A 712 7.16 20.73 -13.08
N LEU A 713 6.69 19.49 -12.89
CA LEU A 713 7.19 18.30 -13.58
C LEU A 713 6.03 17.59 -14.28
N LYS A 714 6.25 17.19 -15.55
CA LYS A 714 5.25 16.50 -16.40
C LYS A 714 5.64 15.03 -16.61
N PRO A 715 5.37 14.13 -15.64
CA PRO A 715 5.61 12.69 -15.83
C PRO A 715 4.61 12.11 -16.84
N GLY A 716 5.07 11.15 -17.65
CA GLY A 716 4.29 10.51 -18.71
C GLY A 716 4.02 9.02 -18.48
N SER A 717 4.46 8.46 -17.36
CA SER A 717 4.38 7.03 -17.02
C SER A 717 4.37 6.80 -15.51
N VAL A 718 3.99 5.60 -15.06
CA VAL A 718 4.09 5.20 -13.64
C VAL A 718 5.54 5.32 -13.12
N SER A 719 6.53 4.93 -13.92
CA SER A 719 7.94 5.01 -13.53
C SER A 719 8.41 6.44 -13.33
N THR A 720 7.96 7.38 -14.17
CA THR A 720 8.31 8.80 -14.03
C THR A 720 7.52 9.47 -12.90
N ILE A 721 6.28 9.05 -12.60
CA ILE A 721 5.58 9.48 -11.37
C ILE A 721 6.39 9.06 -10.12
N ARG A 722 6.83 7.78 -10.05
CA ARG A 722 7.65 7.29 -8.94
C ARG A 722 8.97 8.06 -8.80
N LEU A 723 9.57 8.50 -9.91
CA LEU A 723 10.74 9.36 -9.90
C LEU A 723 10.43 10.73 -9.28
N VAL A 724 9.30 11.36 -9.63
CA VAL A 724 8.85 12.62 -9.00
C VAL A 724 8.64 12.44 -7.50
N ILE A 725 8.05 11.33 -7.06
CA ILE A 725 7.87 11.00 -5.63
C ILE A 725 9.23 10.94 -4.92
N LYS A 726 10.22 10.25 -5.49
CA LYS A 726 11.58 10.19 -4.92
C LYS A 726 12.24 11.58 -4.85
N ILE A 727 12.07 12.40 -5.89
CA ILE A 727 12.58 13.78 -5.91
C ILE A 727 11.91 14.63 -4.82
N ALA A 728 10.59 14.48 -4.64
CA ALA A 728 9.85 15.17 -3.59
C ALA A 728 10.32 14.78 -2.19
N GLN A 729 10.54 13.48 -1.97
CA GLN A 729 11.08 12.95 -0.72
C GLN A 729 12.47 13.51 -0.38
N ALA A 730 13.30 13.76 -1.40
CA ALA A 730 14.63 14.36 -1.23
C ALA A 730 14.60 15.88 -1.00
N ASN A 731 13.48 16.55 -1.32
CA ASN A 731 13.33 18.01 -1.19
C ASN A 731 12.05 18.37 -0.42
N PRO A 732 11.89 17.92 0.85
CA PRO A 732 10.62 18.00 1.57
C PRO A 732 10.08 19.44 1.75
N ASP A 733 10.96 20.45 1.73
CA ASP A 733 10.60 21.86 1.91
C ASP A 733 10.37 22.64 0.60
N PHE A 734 10.44 21.99 -0.56
CA PHE A 734 10.28 22.65 -1.86
C PHE A 734 9.01 22.16 -2.59
N PRO A 735 8.08 23.06 -2.99
CA PRO A 735 6.85 22.67 -3.68
C PRO A 735 7.08 22.13 -5.10
N ILE A 736 6.46 20.99 -5.41
CA ILE A 736 6.53 20.34 -6.72
C ILE A 736 5.11 20.17 -7.29
N LEU A 737 4.79 20.86 -8.39
CA LEU A 737 3.58 20.62 -9.15
C LEU A 737 3.78 19.38 -10.03
N LEU A 738 3.17 18.26 -9.64
CA LEU A 738 3.09 17.07 -10.47
C LEU A 738 1.93 17.25 -11.45
N GLN A 739 2.26 17.68 -12.67
CA GLN A 739 1.31 17.90 -13.75
C GLN A 739 1.11 16.60 -14.53
N TRP A 740 0.19 15.76 -14.06
CA TRP A 740 -0.10 14.48 -14.69
C TRP A 740 -0.86 14.70 -16.00
N THR A 741 -0.36 14.11 -17.10
CA THR A 741 -1.04 14.11 -18.40
C THR A 741 -1.10 12.71 -19.01
N GLY A 742 -2.32 12.19 -19.20
CA GLY A 742 -2.55 10.93 -19.91
C GLY A 742 -2.39 11.04 -21.43
N GLY A 743 -2.41 9.90 -22.13
CA GLY A 743 -2.22 9.79 -23.58
C GLY A 743 -3.27 10.50 -24.43
N ARG A 744 -4.46 10.78 -23.87
CA ARG A 744 -5.51 11.58 -24.53
C ARG A 744 -5.22 13.08 -24.65
N ALA A 745 -4.04 13.55 -24.23
CA ALA A 745 -3.65 14.95 -24.30
C ALA A 745 -3.45 15.46 -25.74
N GLY A 746 -3.70 16.75 -25.97
CA GLY A 746 -3.34 17.41 -27.22
C GLY A 746 -1.83 17.68 -27.31
N GLY A 747 -1.28 17.68 -28.53
CA GLY A 747 0.17 17.80 -28.72
C GLY A 747 0.89 16.48 -28.44
N HIS A 748 2.14 16.54 -27.95
CA HIS A 748 2.90 15.35 -27.56
C HIS A 748 2.19 14.62 -26.43
N HIS A 749 2.05 13.29 -26.53
CA HIS A 749 1.32 12.50 -25.54
C HIS A 749 1.97 11.16 -25.24
N SER A 750 1.62 10.55 -24.12
CA SER A 750 2.06 9.19 -23.78
C SER A 750 1.12 8.15 -24.41
N PHE A 751 1.41 6.87 -24.18
CA PHE A 751 0.53 5.74 -24.50
C PHE A 751 -0.35 5.33 -23.31
N GLU A 752 -0.33 6.11 -22.22
CA GLU A 752 -0.97 5.75 -20.96
C GLU A 752 -2.45 6.12 -20.95
N ASP A 753 -3.25 5.27 -20.33
CA ASP A 753 -4.54 5.68 -19.80
C ASP A 753 -4.36 6.81 -18.75
N PHE A 754 -5.34 7.70 -18.64
CA PHE A 754 -5.27 8.79 -17.66
C PHE A 754 -5.42 8.27 -16.22
N HIS A 755 -6.30 7.29 -15.97
CA HIS A 755 -6.69 6.89 -14.62
C HIS A 755 -5.75 5.89 -13.99
N GLN A 756 -5.38 4.83 -14.72
CA GLN A 756 -4.66 3.68 -14.17
C GLN A 756 -3.33 4.04 -13.50
N PRO A 757 -2.46 4.91 -14.07
CA PRO A 757 -1.22 5.31 -13.41
C PRO A 757 -1.44 6.05 -12.09
N ILE A 758 -2.50 6.85 -11.99
CA ILE A 758 -2.86 7.55 -10.75
C ILE A 758 -3.41 6.58 -9.73
N LEU A 759 -4.32 5.67 -10.12
CA LEU A 759 -4.83 4.64 -9.20
C LEU A 759 -3.70 3.82 -8.54
N GLU A 760 -2.61 3.55 -9.28
CA GLU A 760 -1.45 2.79 -8.77
C GLU A 760 -0.53 3.62 -7.86
N THR A 761 -0.51 4.95 -8.01
CA THR A 761 0.52 5.81 -7.38
C THR A 761 -0.04 6.85 -6.42
N TYR A 762 -1.36 7.04 -6.35
CA TYR A 762 -2.00 8.11 -5.61
C TYR A 762 -1.61 8.13 -4.12
N GLY A 763 -1.63 6.97 -3.44
CA GLY A 763 -1.21 6.89 -2.04
C GLY A 763 0.24 7.31 -1.82
N ALA A 764 1.15 6.86 -2.68
CA ALA A 764 2.56 7.25 -2.63
C ALA A 764 2.78 8.74 -2.99
N ILE A 765 1.96 9.32 -3.86
CA ILE A 765 1.94 10.77 -4.12
C ILE A 765 1.53 11.52 -2.84
N ARG A 766 0.42 11.12 -2.21
CA ARG A 766 -0.13 11.77 -1.00
C ARG A 766 0.72 11.56 0.25
N ALA A 767 1.61 10.57 0.26
CA ALA A 767 2.64 10.43 1.29
C ALA A 767 3.67 11.56 1.26
N GLN A 768 3.79 12.32 0.16
CA GLN A 768 4.70 13.46 0.04
C GLN A 768 3.93 14.80 0.10
N PRO A 769 3.93 15.51 1.24
CA PRO A 769 3.09 16.69 1.44
C PRO A 769 3.47 17.90 0.58
N ASN A 770 4.67 17.91 0.00
CA ASN A 770 5.17 18.95 -0.90
C ASN A 770 4.78 18.73 -2.38
N ILE A 771 4.11 17.63 -2.72
CA ILE A 771 3.56 17.43 -4.06
C ILE A 771 2.17 18.07 -4.18
N VAL A 772 2.02 18.95 -5.17
CA VAL A 772 0.72 19.45 -5.64
C VAL A 772 0.33 18.68 -6.89
N LEU A 773 -0.68 17.82 -6.78
CA LEU A 773 -1.14 16.93 -7.85
C LEU A 773 -2.16 17.64 -8.75
N VAL A 774 -1.79 17.87 -10.01
CA VAL A 774 -2.61 18.60 -11.00
C VAL A 774 -3.04 17.64 -12.12
N ALA A 775 -4.35 17.58 -12.39
CA ALA A 775 -4.91 16.73 -13.46
C ALA A 775 -4.89 17.44 -14.82
N GLY A 776 -4.31 16.78 -15.83
CA GLY A 776 -4.57 16.97 -17.25
C GLY A 776 -4.76 15.59 -17.90
N SER A 777 -5.68 15.32 -18.79
CA SER A 777 -5.89 16.00 -20.06
C SER A 777 -7.31 15.70 -20.53
N GLY A 778 -7.81 16.45 -21.52
CA GLY A 778 -9.17 16.26 -22.04
C GLY A 778 -10.27 16.99 -21.24
N PHE A 779 -9.89 17.93 -20.37
CA PHE A 779 -10.83 18.75 -19.62
C PHE A 779 -11.30 19.96 -20.43
N GLY A 780 -12.57 20.33 -20.30
CA GLY A 780 -13.20 21.44 -21.01
C GLY A 780 -14.21 22.27 -20.21
N GLY A 781 -14.76 21.75 -19.11
CA GLY A 781 -15.82 22.42 -18.35
C GLY A 781 -15.84 22.03 -16.87
N VAL A 782 -16.97 22.29 -16.23
CA VAL A 782 -17.18 21.99 -14.80
C VAL A 782 -17.55 20.53 -14.60
N ASP A 783 -18.49 20.01 -15.38
CA ASP A 783 -19.07 18.67 -15.19
C ASP A 783 -18.04 17.54 -15.34
N ASP A 784 -17.08 17.71 -16.25
CA ASP A 784 -15.98 16.77 -16.50
C ASP A 784 -14.80 16.95 -15.53
N THR A 785 -14.62 18.14 -14.95
CA THR A 785 -13.50 18.47 -14.07
C THR A 785 -13.80 18.24 -12.60
N LEU A 786 -15.01 18.60 -12.15
CA LEU A 786 -15.40 18.60 -10.74
C LEU A 786 -15.22 17.21 -10.08
N PRO A 787 -15.56 16.07 -10.73
CA PRO A 787 -15.33 14.75 -10.14
C PRO A 787 -13.86 14.47 -9.79
N TYR A 788 -12.91 15.10 -10.48
CA TYR A 788 -11.48 14.97 -10.20
C TYR A 788 -11.05 15.83 -9.03
N LEU A 789 -11.56 17.06 -8.92
CA LEU A 789 -11.33 17.91 -7.76
C LEU A 789 -11.94 17.30 -6.49
N THR A 790 -13.16 16.78 -6.55
CA THR A 790 -13.82 16.17 -5.37
C THR A 790 -13.31 14.76 -5.05
N GLY A 791 -12.65 14.11 -6.00
CA GLY A 791 -12.17 12.73 -5.87
C GLY A 791 -13.23 11.66 -6.17
N GLU A 792 -14.47 12.03 -6.52
CA GLU A 792 -15.56 11.10 -6.86
C GLU A 792 -15.20 10.16 -8.04
N TRP A 793 -14.33 10.60 -8.95
CA TRP A 793 -13.94 9.84 -10.14
C TRP A 793 -13.37 8.44 -9.82
N SER A 794 -12.69 8.26 -8.67
CA SER A 794 -12.02 7.01 -8.32
C SER A 794 -12.99 5.95 -7.79
N ARG A 795 -14.19 6.34 -7.34
CA ARG A 795 -15.20 5.40 -6.82
C ARG A 795 -15.66 4.39 -7.87
N ARG A 796 -15.73 4.78 -9.15
CA ARG A 796 -16.04 3.87 -10.26
C ARG A 796 -14.99 2.79 -10.51
N PHE A 797 -13.84 2.91 -9.84
CA PHE A 797 -12.73 1.95 -9.85
C PHE A 797 -12.58 1.23 -8.52
N ASP A 798 -13.60 1.31 -7.65
CA ASP A 798 -13.64 0.66 -6.33
C ASP A 798 -12.53 1.13 -5.38
N CYS A 799 -12.14 2.40 -5.49
CA CYS A 799 -11.13 3.04 -4.64
C CYS A 799 -11.77 4.12 -3.76
N ALA A 800 -11.07 4.48 -2.67
CA ALA A 800 -11.38 5.66 -1.88
C ALA A 800 -11.38 6.92 -2.77
N PRO A 801 -12.12 7.99 -2.41
CA PRO A 801 -12.08 9.24 -3.16
C PRO A 801 -10.65 9.79 -3.29
N MET A 802 -10.25 10.15 -4.51
CA MET A 802 -8.90 10.63 -4.84
C MET A 802 -8.92 12.08 -5.38
N PRO A 803 -9.14 13.10 -4.53
CA PRO A 803 -9.14 14.50 -4.95
C PRO A 803 -7.84 14.92 -5.65
N PHE A 804 -7.93 15.67 -6.74
CA PHE A 804 -6.80 16.41 -7.30
C PHE A 804 -6.73 17.81 -6.71
N ASP A 805 -5.52 18.36 -6.60
CA ASP A 805 -5.31 19.69 -6.01
C ASP A 805 -5.67 20.81 -7.00
N GLY A 806 -5.68 20.50 -8.29
CA GLY A 806 -6.18 21.38 -9.32
C GLY A 806 -6.15 20.74 -10.69
N VAL A 807 -6.49 21.53 -11.71
CA VAL A 807 -6.56 21.07 -13.09
C VAL A 807 -5.83 21.99 -14.06
N LEU A 808 -5.33 21.40 -15.14
CA LEU A 808 -4.68 22.11 -16.23
C LEU A 808 -5.49 22.01 -17.52
N PHE A 809 -5.58 23.12 -18.25
CA PHE A 809 -6.24 23.24 -19.54
C PHE A 809 -5.23 23.58 -20.62
N GLY A 810 -5.17 22.74 -21.65
CA GLY A 810 -4.38 22.96 -22.87
C GLY A 810 -5.30 23.25 -24.06
N SER A 811 -5.76 22.20 -24.74
CA SER A 811 -6.59 22.29 -25.95
C SER A 811 -7.81 23.21 -25.79
N ARG A 812 -8.46 23.20 -24.62
CA ARG A 812 -9.66 23.99 -24.33
C ARG A 812 -9.48 25.49 -24.58
N VAL A 813 -8.31 26.04 -24.25
CA VAL A 813 -8.07 27.49 -24.30
C VAL A 813 -7.50 27.95 -25.64
N MET A 814 -7.25 27.04 -26.59
CA MET A 814 -6.70 27.38 -27.91
C MET A 814 -7.64 28.25 -28.76
N VAL A 815 -8.93 28.28 -28.42
CA VAL A 815 -9.96 29.09 -29.09
C VAL A 815 -10.32 30.36 -28.32
N ALA A 816 -9.57 30.69 -27.26
CA ALA A 816 -9.77 31.94 -26.53
C ALA A 816 -9.65 33.15 -27.45
N LYS A 817 -10.43 34.21 -27.17
CA LYS A 817 -10.47 35.43 -27.98
C LYS A 817 -9.08 36.07 -28.07
N GLU A 818 -8.37 36.10 -26.95
CA GLU A 818 -7.04 36.68 -26.77
C GLU A 818 -5.91 35.78 -27.30
N GLY A 819 -6.22 34.55 -27.69
CA GLY A 819 -5.24 33.60 -28.24
C GLY A 819 -4.82 33.95 -29.66
N ALA A 820 -3.55 33.70 -29.99
CA ALA A 820 -2.91 34.08 -31.25
C ALA A 820 -3.25 33.18 -32.46
N ALA A 821 -4.03 32.10 -32.27
CA ALA A 821 -4.51 31.30 -33.39
C ALA A 821 -5.38 32.15 -34.33
N SER A 822 -5.25 31.96 -35.64
CA SER A 822 -6.13 32.62 -36.62
C SER A 822 -7.57 32.13 -36.47
N ASP A 823 -8.54 32.95 -36.91
CA ASP A 823 -9.96 32.60 -36.78
C ASP A 823 -10.30 31.29 -37.50
N ALA A 824 -9.74 31.05 -38.69
CA ALA A 824 -9.90 29.79 -39.42
C ALA A 824 -9.35 28.58 -38.64
N VAL A 825 -8.26 28.74 -37.86
CA VAL A 825 -7.75 27.68 -37.00
C VAL A 825 -8.68 27.46 -35.81
N LYS A 826 -9.21 28.53 -35.20
CA LYS A 826 -10.18 28.43 -34.11
C LYS A 826 -11.46 27.73 -34.58
N GLU A 827 -11.98 28.09 -35.75
CA GLU A 827 -13.12 27.42 -36.40
C GLU A 827 -12.84 25.94 -36.63
N ALA A 828 -11.66 25.57 -37.15
CA ALA A 828 -11.29 24.17 -37.34
C ALA A 828 -11.18 23.39 -36.02
N ILE A 829 -10.70 24.01 -34.94
CA ILE A 829 -10.68 23.40 -33.59
C ILE A 829 -12.11 23.19 -33.09
N VAL A 830 -13.00 24.18 -33.22
CA VAL A 830 -14.40 24.08 -32.78
C VAL A 830 -15.18 23.05 -33.61
N ALA A 831 -14.88 22.92 -34.89
CA ALA A 831 -15.53 21.96 -35.79
C ALA A 831 -15.14 20.50 -35.50
N ALA A 832 -14.06 20.25 -34.75
CA ALA A 832 -13.67 18.90 -34.35
C ALA A 832 -14.67 18.37 -33.30
N PRO A 833 -15.42 17.29 -33.57
CA PRO A 833 -16.49 16.83 -32.67
C PRO A 833 -16.00 16.34 -31.30
N GLY A 834 -14.73 15.94 -31.19
CA GLY A 834 -14.23 15.23 -30.02
C GLY A 834 -14.72 13.78 -29.93
N ILE A 835 -14.27 13.07 -28.91
CA ILE A 835 -14.61 11.69 -28.59
C ILE A 835 -14.48 11.46 -27.08
N ASP A 836 -15.15 10.43 -26.59
CA ASP A 836 -15.04 9.99 -25.20
C ASP A 836 -13.68 9.33 -24.90
N ASP A 837 -13.38 9.24 -23.61
CA ASP A 837 -12.17 8.62 -23.06
C ASP A 837 -11.98 7.16 -23.49
N SER A 838 -13.06 6.38 -23.66
CA SER A 838 -12.95 4.99 -24.11
C SER A 838 -12.50 4.84 -25.56
N GLU A 839 -12.52 5.92 -26.35
CA GLU A 839 -12.31 5.88 -27.79
C GLU A 839 -11.05 6.60 -28.26
N TRP A 840 -10.34 7.32 -27.38
CA TRP A 840 -9.21 8.17 -27.77
C TRP A 840 -8.10 7.40 -28.50
N GLU A 841 -7.84 6.14 -28.14
CA GLU A 841 -6.81 5.33 -28.81
C GLU A 841 -7.11 5.00 -30.29
N LYS A 842 -8.33 5.28 -30.79
CA LYS A 842 -8.64 5.17 -32.22
C LYS A 842 -7.79 6.13 -33.07
N THR A 843 -7.29 7.22 -32.49
CA THR A 843 -6.43 8.22 -33.17
C THR A 843 -5.12 7.63 -33.71
N TYR A 844 -4.60 6.55 -33.12
CA TYR A 844 -3.43 5.83 -33.62
C TYR A 844 -3.68 5.17 -34.98
N LYS A 845 -4.93 4.76 -35.26
CA LYS A 845 -5.30 4.05 -36.50
C LYS A 845 -5.74 5.00 -37.60
N GLY A 846 -6.35 6.13 -37.25
CA GLY A 846 -6.86 7.12 -38.20
C GLY A 846 -7.61 8.26 -37.51
N PRO A 847 -8.33 9.11 -38.26
CA PRO A 847 -9.10 10.21 -37.69
C PRO A 847 -10.19 9.73 -36.73
N ALA A 848 -10.21 10.25 -35.52
CA ALA A 848 -11.24 10.04 -34.51
C ALA A 848 -11.56 11.37 -33.82
N GLY A 849 -12.83 11.77 -33.79
CA GLY A 849 -13.25 13.07 -33.21
C GLY A 849 -12.65 14.30 -33.91
N GLY A 850 -12.21 14.16 -35.17
CA GLY A 850 -11.49 15.21 -35.90
C GLY A 850 -9.98 15.29 -35.60
N ILE A 851 -9.43 14.38 -34.79
CA ILE A 851 -8.03 14.32 -34.39
C ILE A 851 -7.38 13.02 -34.91
N VAL A 852 -6.08 13.05 -35.20
CA VAL A 852 -5.27 11.87 -35.55
C VAL A 852 -3.91 11.95 -34.85
N THR A 853 -3.32 10.79 -34.53
CA THR A 853 -1.95 10.70 -34.01
C THR A 853 -0.97 10.57 -35.17
N VAL A 854 0.03 11.45 -35.21
CA VAL A 854 1.20 11.39 -36.11
C VAL A 854 2.49 11.34 -35.30
N LEU A 855 3.60 10.92 -35.90
CA LEU A 855 4.89 10.86 -35.21
C LEU A 855 5.74 12.10 -35.50
N SER A 856 6.32 12.68 -34.45
CA SER A 856 7.37 13.71 -34.58
C SER A 856 8.62 13.15 -35.25
N GLU A 857 9.53 14.05 -35.61
CA GLU A 857 10.87 13.71 -36.08
C GLU A 857 11.70 12.91 -35.06
N LEU A 858 11.33 12.98 -33.77
CA LEU A 858 11.93 12.21 -32.68
C LEU A 858 11.24 10.86 -32.44
N GLY A 859 10.17 10.56 -33.19
CA GLY A 859 9.38 9.33 -33.05
C GLY A 859 8.39 9.36 -31.88
N GLU A 860 8.16 10.53 -31.28
CA GLU A 860 7.15 10.75 -30.24
C GLU A 860 5.78 11.07 -30.85
N PRO A 861 4.67 10.49 -30.34
CA PRO A 861 3.35 10.68 -30.91
C PRO A 861 2.78 12.08 -30.59
N ILE A 862 2.05 12.64 -31.54
CA ILE A 862 1.43 13.97 -31.47
C ILE A 862 -0.03 13.88 -31.93
N HIS A 863 -0.96 14.34 -31.09
CA HIS A 863 -2.34 14.58 -31.50
C HIS A 863 -2.46 15.90 -32.26
N LYS A 864 -3.00 15.82 -33.49
CA LYS A 864 -3.26 16.98 -34.36
C LYS A 864 -4.64 16.88 -34.99
N ILE A 865 -5.21 18.03 -35.35
CA ILE A 865 -6.42 18.09 -36.18
C ILE A 865 -6.14 17.37 -37.50
N ALA A 866 -7.04 16.46 -37.89
CA ALA A 866 -6.93 15.62 -39.07
C ALA A 866 -7.27 16.40 -40.36
N ASN A 867 -6.52 17.49 -40.62
CA ASN A 867 -6.62 18.24 -41.86
C ASN A 867 -5.82 17.56 -42.99
N ARG A 868 -5.94 18.06 -44.24
CA ARG A 868 -5.29 17.48 -45.42
C ARG A 868 -3.77 17.29 -45.24
N GLY A 869 -3.09 18.28 -44.68
CA GLY A 869 -1.64 18.22 -44.47
C GLY A 869 -1.22 17.21 -43.40
N VAL A 870 -1.96 17.11 -42.30
CA VAL A 870 -1.69 16.12 -41.25
C VAL A 870 -2.01 14.71 -41.75
N MET A 871 -3.02 14.54 -42.60
CA MET A 871 -3.30 13.25 -43.22
C MET A 871 -2.21 12.82 -44.21
N LEU A 872 -1.61 13.76 -44.95
CA LEU A 872 -0.42 13.47 -45.75
C LEU A 872 0.76 13.08 -44.84
N TRP A 873 0.98 13.77 -43.73
CA TRP A 873 2.00 13.37 -42.75
C TRP A 873 1.76 11.93 -42.28
N LYS A 874 0.54 11.59 -41.84
CA LYS A 874 0.20 10.23 -41.41
C LYS A 874 0.50 9.19 -42.48
N GLU A 875 0.15 9.48 -43.74
CA GLU A 875 0.45 8.61 -44.87
C GLU A 875 1.96 8.39 -45.05
N LEU A 876 2.76 9.46 -44.93
CA LEU A 876 4.22 9.36 -45.01
C LEU A 876 4.83 8.63 -43.81
N ASP A 877 4.27 8.78 -42.60
CA ASP A 877 4.65 7.98 -41.43
C ASP A 877 4.47 6.50 -41.72
N ASP A 878 3.30 6.11 -42.23
CA ASP A 878 2.94 4.71 -42.45
C ASP A 878 3.68 4.09 -43.64
N THR A 879 3.96 4.86 -44.69
CA THR A 879 4.47 4.32 -45.97
C THR A 879 5.94 4.60 -46.25
N VAL A 880 6.54 5.63 -45.64
CA VAL A 880 7.93 6.04 -45.89
C VAL A 880 8.75 6.04 -44.61
N PHE A 881 8.31 6.74 -43.57
CA PHE A 881 9.13 6.95 -42.37
C PHE A 881 9.17 5.72 -41.45
N SER A 882 8.19 4.83 -41.54
CA SER A 882 8.21 3.50 -40.92
C SER A 882 9.31 2.58 -41.48
N LEU A 883 9.81 2.85 -42.70
CA LEU A 883 10.82 2.02 -43.34
C LEU A 883 12.23 2.29 -42.78
N PRO A 884 13.11 1.26 -42.79
CA PRO A 884 14.55 1.44 -42.57
C PRO A 884 15.14 2.52 -43.48
N ARG A 885 16.10 3.32 -42.97
CA ARG A 885 16.62 4.51 -43.66
C ARG A 885 17.11 4.22 -45.08
N ASP A 886 17.77 3.10 -45.28
CA ASP A 886 18.30 2.62 -46.57
C ASP A 886 17.19 2.31 -47.60
N LYS A 887 15.98 1.97 -47.15
CA LYS A 887 14.82 1.67 -48.02
C LYS A 887 13.97 2.90 -48.35
N ARG A 888 14.19 4.04 -47.69
CA ARG A 888 13.36 5.25 -47.90
C ARG A 888 13.58 5.88 -49.27
N LEU A 889 14.84 6.05 -49.69
CA LEU A 889 15.18 6.72 -50.94
C LEU A 889 14.58 6.02 -52.18
N PRO A 890 14.67 4.68 -52.33
CA PRO A 890 14.00 3.99 -53.44
C PRO A 890 12.49 4.23 -53.50
N VAL A 891 11.81 4.25 -52.34
CA VAL A 891 10.36 4.51 -52.28
C VAL A 891 10.02 5.96 -52.60
N LEU A 892 10.83 6.91 -52.11
CA LEU A 892 10.68 8.34 -52.43
C LEU A 892 10.83 8.58 -53.93
N LEU A 893 11.84 7.99 -54.58
CA LEU A 893 12.05 8.11 -56.02
C LEU A 893 10.92 7.47 -56.82
N ALA A 894 10.44 6.28 -56.43
CA ALA A 894 9.34 5.60 -57.09
C ALA A 894 8.00 6.35 -56.99
N LYS A 895 7.83 7.18 -55.96
CA LYS A 895 6.62 8.00 -55.72
C LYS A 895 6.86 9.50 -55.86
N LYS A 896 7.95 9.93 -56.52
CA LYS A 896 8.40 11.33 -56.52
C LYS A 896 7.31 12.31 -56.97
N ASP A 897 6.74 12.09 -58.15
CA ASP A 897 5.71 12.98 -58.70
C ASP A 897 4.45 13.04 -57.83
N TYR A 898 4.06 11.89 -57.26
CA TYR A 898 2.95 11.80 -56.32
C TYR A 898 3.21 12.62 -55.06
N ILE A 899 4.40 12.48 -54.46
CA ILE A 899 4.78 13.21 -53.25
C ILE A 899 4.85 14.71 -53.53
N ILE A 900 5.47 15.13 -54.64
CA ILE A 900 5.55 16.54 -55.04
C ILE A 900 4.14 17.14 -55.18
N LYS A 901 3.23 16.43 -55.87
CA LYS A 901 1.84 16.85 -56.02
C LYS A 901 1.16 17.02 -54.65
N ARG A 902 1.23 15.99 -53.79
CA ARG A 902 0.61 16.03 -52.46
C ARG A 902 1.19 17.12 -51.56
N LEU A 903 2.51 17.37 -51.61
CA LEU A 903 3.15 18.46 -50.86
C LEU A 903 2.62 19.83 -51.29
N ASN A 904 2.49 20.06 -52.60
CA ASN A 904 1.97 21.33 -53.13
C ASN A 904 0.49 21.53 -52.83
N ASP A 905 -0.32 20.49 -52.93
CA ASP A 905 -1.78 20.61 -52.78
C ASP A 905 -2.21 20.69 -51.30
N ASP A 906 -1.60 19.88 -50.44
CA ASP A 906 -2.14 19.57 -49.11
C ASP A 906 -1.26 20.00 -47.94
N PHE A 907 0.05 20.23 -48.14
CA PHE A 907 0.99 20.40 -47.04
C PHE A 907 1.41 21.85 -46.81
N GLN A 908 1.72 22.17 -45.56
CA GLN A 908 2.19 23.51 -45.17
C GLN A 908 3.57 23.88 -45.73
N LYS A 909 4.35 22.90 -46.22
CA LYS A 909 5.65 23.10 -46.88
C LYS A 909 5.54 22.59 -48.32
N PRO A 910 5.33 23.47 -49.31
CA PRO A 910 5.21 23.04 -50.70
C PRO A 910 6.56 22.53 -51.21
N TRP A 911 6.54 21.79 -52.32
CA TRP A 911 7.76 21.50 -53.05
C TRP A 911 8.39 22.81 -53.53
N PHE A 912 9.70 22.96 -53.31
CA PHE A 912 10.37 24.21 -53.65
C PHE A 912 10.38 24.41 -55.17
N GLY A 913 10.79 23.40 -55.93
CA GLY A 913 11.10 23.59 -57.34
C GLY A 913 9.89 23.84 -58.24
N LYS A 914 9.84 25.03 -58.83
CA LYS A 914 8.74 25.52 -59.66
C LYS A 914 9.30 26.38 -60.80
N LYS A 915 9.04 26.00 -62.04
CA LYS A 915 9.43 26.75 -63.24
C LYS A 915 8.54 27.96 -63.45
N ALA A 916 8.99 28.88 -64.31
CA ALA A 916 8.23 30.09 -64.66
C ALA A 916 6.85 29.80 -65.26
N ASP A 917 6.67 28.64 -65.91
CA ASP A 917 5.38 28.17 -66.46
C ASP A 917 4.45 27.52 -65.43
N GLY A 918 4.89 27.41 -64.17
CA GLY A 918 4.14 26.81 -63.07
C GLY A 918 4.30 25.31 -62.91
N THR A 919 5.06 24.63 -63.79
CA THR A 919 5.38 23.21 -63.65
C THR A 919 6.36 22.97 -62.50
N HIS A 920 6.28 21.81 -61.85
CA HIS A 920 7.26 21.43 -60.83
C HIS A 920 8.55 20.95 -61.48
N ALA A 921 9.68 21.19 -60.83
CA ALA A 921 11.00 20.78 -61.30
C ALA A 921 11.92 20.45 -60.12
N ASP A 922 13.03 19.77 -60.37
CA ASP A 922 14.10 19.67 -59.39
C ASP A 922 14.85 21.00 -59.29
N LEU A 923 15.54 21.22 -58.16
CA LEU A 923 16.32 22.44 -57.96
C LEU A 923 17.39 22.61 -59.04
N GLU A 924 17.98 21.51 -59.50
CA GLU A 924 19.01 21.49 -60.54
C GLU A 924 18.48 21.92 -61.92
N ASP A 925 17.16 21.82 -62.15
CA ASP A 925 16.49 22.15 -63.40
C ASP A 925 15.95 23.59 -63.43
N MET A 926 16.17 24.36 -62.37
CA MET A 926 15.73 25.75 -62.26
C MET A 926 16.84 26.73 -62.63
N THR A 927 16.47 27.81 -63.30
CA THR A 927 17.34 28.97 -63.49
C THR A 927 17.47 29.76 -62.18
N TYR A 928 18.55 30.54 -62.04
CA TYR A 928 18.72 31.45 -60.90
C TYR A 928 17.55 32.41 -60.72
N ALA A 929 16.94 32.88 -61.82
CA ALA A 929 15.78 33.75 -61.79
C ALA A 929 14.55 33.04 -61.22
N GLU A 930 14.29 31.79 -61.61
CA GLU A 930 13.20 30.98 -61.06
C GLU A 930 13.39 30.71 -59.58
N VAL A 931 14.62 30.41 -59.14
CA VAL A 931 14.94 30.22 -57.71
C VAL A 931 14.67 31.50 -56.92
N ALA A 932 15.15 32.66 -57.40
CA ALA A 932 14.93 33.94 -56.75
C ALA A 932 13.44 34.30 -56.65
N ASN A 933 12.68 34.12 -57.74
CA ASN A 933 11.24 34.37 -57.76
C ASN A 933 10.48 33.42 -56.82
N ARG A 934 10.90 32.15 -56.75
CA ARG A 934 10.27 31.17 -55.86
C ARG A 934 10.55 31.48 -54.39
N LEU A 935 11.75 31.93 -54.05
CA LEU A 935 12.07 32.42 -52.71
C LEU A 935 11.16 33.59 -52.32
N LEU A 936 10.94 34.54 -53.24
CA LEU A 936 9.98 35.62 -53.00
C LEU A 936 8.57 35.06 -52.76
N GLU A 937 8.07 34.17 -53.63
CA GLU A 937 6.71 33.61 -53.53
C GLU A 937 6.41 32.91 -52.18
N VAL A 938 7.40 32.24 -51.58
CA VAL A 938 7.17 31.40 -50.39
C VAL A 938 7.64 32.02 -49.08
N LEU A 939 8.37 33.15 -49.12
CA LEU A 939 8.94 33.81 -47.93
C LEU A 939 8.46 35.24 -47.72
N TYR A 940 7.88 35.89 -48.73
CA TYR A 940 7.44 37.29 -48.69
C TYR A 940 6.05 37.45 -49.31
#